data_AF-V2Y0T0-F1
#
_entry.id   AF-V2Y0T0-F1
#
_cell.length_a   1.000
_cell.length_b   1.000
_cell.length_c   1.000
_cell.angle_alpha   90.00
_cell.angle_beta   90.00
_cell.angle_gamma   90.00
#
_symmetry.space_group_name_H-M   'P 1'
#
loop_
_entity.id
_entity.type
_entity.pdbx_description
1 polymer ?
#
loop_
_entity_poly.entity_id
_entity_poly.type
_entity_poly.pdbx_seq_one_letter_code
_entity_poly.pdbx_strand_id
1 'polypeptide(L)'
;MDNYEAVSDSGSSDCEHIGNSIACRFYNREGCNRGTQCKFSHGPDDKSIRDDLGKNVCIFAVVGCCQFGSERCIYSHDASFLPEKGWWNDSGILKELRDDVYLGRSIKSCTEKYIVEMIHGHLYDAGYGPPRNLEAILDRSILGHTAHKQEKTSESQGSPPKDNFVMFIALDHSNSFQELYTRFFDAVRTARLETRIVSSASAALDLMYSPYLRGIFIADAGITEHKYIRLANTIVEYTKNGGITVYGGIFPAVAKWSEMASHFERVWNVPWRPGLYTYETLKRNDRNETASLNPSLPSSYRIKAFYIHGIAPKDAMYTAQGLTGEAPVVHVKCGKGYLGYSGEESATQSVLAMLGLLDHVYDPPPLNPNKKPIPTPPKPPPTFSQNFVLLISLVCEPWFPDMYGHVYSALRQKVRIKQALTAETALSYLKAPELVGIFVTDFGIADTMHSGLLKQVVQYAKDGGLVVAAGQFSGRLCGPNDRHFFQAWGLSWKGDSYHRTTFQKNPANELVKLNPSLPQSYSMKALHMANIGQDSAVYVPTSDSRPESLVWAPTPITNHEEAPAVQFRIGRGYFGYIGDVNTEEATTSVLLAMLGLLDHKYDSRKDPSHSNSPSASRNDTSIIRSRRPKQTARKTASLTQPAFPETGRSSSGTRIGTIIGQNRPQTARKSASLSQPIPVESGVAVILVISLGDEDIYNSERQLLFNRLDRESRVIRASTATVALQNLSSPDLIGVLINEPSIANIASYADVLNRVIAFAKDGGTVVFGGSFSSLASARLHDEFWQAKMGIKWTCGSYRKGVVNIVRKHEMFSACSWLQSGFTMHAAHLKFADQNSALYCGNDNTNEAAVLRTRYGQGYVGYVGDIHGEQESVEITLAMLDVIVGPLPRQEFAIGYAVVG
;
A
#
# COMPACT_ATOMS: atom_id res chain seq x y z
N MET A 1 22.77 -52.42 -0.51
CA MET A 1 21.36 -52.45 -0.95
C MET A 1 20.50 -51.99 0.22
N ASP A 2 20.67 -50.72 0.58
CA ASP A 2 19.65 -49.68 0.49
C ASP A 2 18.23 -50.21 0.45
N ASN A 3 17.59 -50.19 1.64
CA ASN A 3 16.15 -50.07 1.73
C ASN A 3 15.76 -48.74 1.11
N TYR A 4 15.32 -48.79 -0.15
CA TYR A 4 14.41 -47.79 -0.68
C TYR A 4 13.08 -47.97 0.06
N GLU A 5 12.90 -47.24 1.17
CA GLU A 5 11.57 -46.95 1.66
C GLU A 5 10.83 -46.22 0.55
N ALA A 6 9.74 -46.82 0.07
CA ALA A 6 8.82 -46.17 -0.81
C ALA A 6 8.33 -44.90 -0.10
N VAL A 7 8.72 -43.74 -0.64
CA VAL A 7 8.14 -42.44 -0.28
C VAL A 7 6.65 -42.62 -0.48
N SER A 8 5.90 -42.72 0.61
CA SER A 8 4.46 -42.78 0.55
C SER A 8 3.99 -41.49 -0.10
N ASP A 9 3.35 -41.59 -1.26
CA ASP A 9 2.68 -40.47 -1.90
C ASP A 9 1.77 -39.80 -0.86
N SER A 10 2.25 -38.69 -0.34
CA SER A 10 1.57 -37.86 0.65
C SER A 10 0.22 -37.47 0.03
N GLY A 11 -0.87 -38.01 0.57
CA GLY A 11 -2.23 -37.76 0.08
C GLY A 11 -2.44 -36.27 -0.15
N SER A 12 -2.74 -35.88 -1.38
CA SER A 12 -2.73 -34.50 -1.86
C SER A 12 -3.65 -33.53 -1.12
N SER A 13 -4.53 -34.02 -0.24
CA SER A 13 -5.44 -33.19 0.56
C SER A 13 -4.75 -32.38 1.66
N ASP A 14 -3.57 -32.78 2.12
CA ASP A 14 -2.87 -32.08 3.21
C ASP A 14 -2.45 -30.66 2.85
N CYS A 15 -2.43 -30.31 1.55
CA CYS A 15 -2.10 -28.99 1.04
C CYS A 15 -3.16 -27.92 1.28
N GLU A 16 -4.43 -28.34 1.42
CA GLU A 16 -5.59 -27.47 1.63
C GLU A 16 -5.65 -26.98 3.09
N HIS A 17 -4.73 -27.45 3.92
CA HIS A 17 -4.61 -27.04 5.30
C HIS A 17 -3.99 -25.65 5.41
N ILE A 18 -4.85 -24.64 5.55
CA ILE A 18 -4.45 -23.21 5.57
C ILE A 18 -3.69 -22.85 6.86
N GLY A 19 -3.89 -23.58 7.96
CA GLY A 19 -3.23 -23.33 9.25
C GLY A 19 -3.42 -21.89 9.76
N ASN A 20 -2.43 -21.36 10.49
CA ASN A 20 -2.41 -19.97 10.98
C ASN A 20 -1.70 -18.98 10.03
N SER A 21 -1.74 -19.24 8.72
CA SER A 21 -1.05 -18.46 7.69
C SER A 21 0.48 -18.40 7.80
N ILE A 22 1.09 -19.22 8.67
CA ILE A 22 2.55 -19.40 8.74
C ILE A 22 2.90 -20.76 8.14
N ALA A 23 3.75 -20.81 7.11
CA ALA A 23 4.12 -22.05 6.45
C ALA A 23 4.77 -23.08 7.40
N CYS A 24 4.37 -24.34 7.26
CA CYS A 24 4.84 -25.46 8.06
C CYS A 24 6.20 -25.93 7.55
N ARG A 25 7.25 -25.63 8.32
CA ARG A 25 8.62 -26.07 8.01
C ARG A 25 8.77 -27.59 7.87
N PHE A 26 8.07 -28.37 8.70
CA PHE A 26 8.16 -29.84 8.64
C PHE A 26 7.53 -30.38 7.36
N TYR A 27 6.38 -29.84 6.97
CA TYR A 27 5.71 -30.18 5.72
C TYR A 27 6.62 -29.94 4.51
N ASN A 28 7.26 -28.77 4.44
CA ASN A 28 8.11 -28.39 3.31
C ASN A 28 9.47 -29.10 3.25
N ARG A 29 9.79 -30.03 4.17
CA ARG A 29 11.07 -30.76 4.18
C ARG A 29 10.90 -32.26 4.15
N GLU A 30 10.48 -32.82 5.29
CA GLU A 30 10.42 -34.26 5.56
C GLU A 30 8.98 -34.78 5.63
N GLY A 31 8.00 -33.90 5.41
CA GLY A 31 6.58 -34.19 5.61
C GLY A 31 6.12 -33.83 7.03
N CYS A 32 4.88 -33.38 7.15
CA CYS A 32 4.30 -33.06 8.46
C CYS A 32 3.50 -34.25 8.97
N ASN A 33 3.95 -34.87 10.07
CA ASN A 33 3.23 -35.97 10.70
C ASN A 33 1.92 -35.57 11.42
N ARG A 34 1.58 -34.27 11.43
CA ARG A 34 0.34 -33.76 12.02
C ARG A 34 -0.81 -33.69 11.02
N GLY A 35 -0.55 -33.85 9.71
CA GLY A 35 -1.55 -33.71 8.66
C GLY A 35 -2.40 -32.44 8.84
N THR A 36 -3.71 -32.57 8.77
CA THR A 36 -4.69 -31.49 9.00
C THR A 36 -4.77 -30.96 10.44
N GLN A 37 -4.14 -31.64 11.42
CA GLN A 37 -4.02 -31.16 12.80
C GLN A 37 -2.79 -30.26 13.01
N CYS A 38 -2.02 -29.98 11.95
CA CYS A 38 -0.93 -29.03 12.03
C CYS A 38 -1.47 -27.63 12.39
N LYS A 39 -0.78 -26.84 13.20
CA LYS A 39 -1.19 -25.45 13.46
C LYS A 39 -0.70 -24.47 12.39
N PHE A 40 0.19 -24.94 11.52
CA PHE A 40 0.89 -24.17 10.50
C PHE A 40 0.37 -24.56 9.10
N SER A 41 0.46 -23.64 8.15
CA SER A 41 -0.04 -23.79 6.79
C SER A 41 0.76 -24.79 5.97
N HIS A 42 0.08 -25.66 5.23
CA HIS A 42 0.69 -26.54 4.24
C HIS A 42 0.54 -26.00 2.82
N GLY A 43 -0.25 -24.94 2.62
CA GLY A 43 -0.45 -24.29 1.32
C GLY A 43 0.73 -23.40 0.92
N PRO A 44 0.90 -23.14 -0.39
CA PRO A 44 1.86 -22.14 -0.87
C PRO A 44 1.39 -20.73 -0.50
N ASP A 45 2.33 -19.79 -0.50
CA ASP A 45 2.10 -18.38 -0.22
C ASP A 45 2.89 -17.48 -1.18
N ASP A 46 2.89 -16.17 -0.94
CA ASP A 46 3.57 -15.18 -1.79
C ASP A 46 5.11 -15.30 -1.82
N LYS A 47 5.68 -16.28 -1.10
CA LYS A 47 7.14 -16.51 -1.01
C LYS A 47 7.54 -17.91 -1.48
N SER A 48 6.61 -18.72 -1.97
CA SER A 48 6.86 -20.11 -2.34
C SER A 48 6.11 -20.58 -3.58
N ILE A 49 6.68 -21.57 -4.27
CA ILE A 49 6.09 -22.26 -5.43
C ILE A 49 5.86 -23.71 -5.04
N ARG A 50 4.77 -24.31 -5.49
CA ARG A 50 4.47 -25.71 -5.25
C ARG A 50 5.31 -26.62 -6.15
N ASP A 51 5.98 -27.63 -5.60
CA ASP A 51 6.60 -28.71 -6.36
C ASP A 51 5.63 -29.89 -6.60
N ASP A 52 6.00 -30.81 -7.48
CA ASP A 52 5.19 -31.98 -7.85
C ASP A 52 5.07 -33.01 -6.71
N LEU A 53 5.89 -32.90 -5.66
CA LEU A 53 5.77 -33.71 -4.43
C LEU A 53 4.86 -33.05 -3.38
N GLY A 54 4.34 -31.85 -3.65
CA GLY A 54 3.50 -31.12 -2.75
C GLY A 54 4.24 -30.31 -1.67
N LYS A 55 5.53 -30.05 -1.79
CA LYS A 55 6.25 -29.13 -0.92
C LYS A 55 6.16 -27.72 -1.48
N ASN A 56 6.25 -26.72 -0.61
CA ASN A 56 6.37 -25.33 -1.02
C ASN A 56 7.87 -24.99 -1.08
N VAL A 57 8.39 -24.71 -2.28
CA VAL A 57 9.77 -24.34 -2.61
C VAL A 57 9.94 -22.83 -2.54
N CYS A 58 10.99 -22.35 -1.87
CA CYS A 58 11.25 -20.92 -1.70
C CYS A 58 11.54 -20.24 -3.06
N ILE A 59 10.73 -19.23 -3.43
CA ILE A 59 10.97 -18.42 -4.64
C ILE A 59 12.38 -17.79 -4.60
N PHE A 60 12.78 -17.28 -3.43
CA PHE A 60 14.10 -16.67 -3.27
C PHE A 60 15.23 -17.70 -3.39
N ALA A 61 15.00 -18.97 -3.07
CA ALA A 61 16.02 -20.01 -3.25
C ALA A 61 16.19 -20.35 -4.73
N VAL A 62 15.08 -20.43 -5.47
CA VAL A 62 15.06 -20.62 -6.92
C VAL A 62 15.77 -19.48 -7.65
N VAL A 63 15.55 -18.23 -7.23
CA VAL A 63 16.27 -17.05 -7.78
C VAL A 63 17.74 -17.01 -7.33
N GLY A 64 18.10 -17.69 -6.24
CA GLY A 64 19.45 -17.75 -5.68
C GLY A 64 19.77 -16.65 -4.67
N CYS A 65 18.77 -16.03 -4.05
CA CYS A 65 18.90 -14.92 -3.09
C CYS A 65 18.24 -15.16 -1.72
N CYS A 66 17.86 -16.41 -1.38
CA CYS A 66 17.26 -16.71 -0.08
C CYS A 66 18.22 -16.46 1.09
N GLN A 67 17.90 -15.49 1.94
CA GLN A 67 18.73 -15.06 3.08
C GLN A 67 18.75 -16.06 4.26
N PHE A 68 17.79 -16.99 4.32
CA PHE A 68 17.69 -17.95 5.42
C PHE A 68 18.60 -19.18 5.23
N GLY A 69 18.93 -19.51 3.98
CA GLY A 69 19.62 -20.75 3.60
C GLY A 69 18.72 -22.00 3.73
N SER A 70 19.14 -23.11 3.12
CA SER A 70 18.36 -24.37 3.10
C SER A 70 18.05 -24.89 4.50
N GLU A 71 18.92 -24.62 5.47
CA GLU A 71 18.78 -25.12 6.84
C GLU A 71 17.81 -24.32 7.71
N ARG A 72 17.55 -23.03 7.43
CA ARG A 72 16.65 -22.22 8.27
C ARG A 72 15.40 -21.72 7.55
N CYS A 73 15.39 -21.78 6.23
CA CYS A 73 14.20 -21.44 5.45
C CYS A 73 13.03 -22.37 5.83
N ILE A 74 11.84 -21.79 5.97
CA ILE A 74 10.61 -22.53 6.26
C ILE A 74 10.07 -23.28 5.03
N TYR A 75 10.56 -22.94 3.84
CA TYR A 75 10.24 -23.58 2.57
C TYR A 75 11.37 -24.51 2.12
N SER A 76 11.07 -25.41 1.18
CA SER A 76 12.07 -26.26 0.52
C SER A 76 13.04 -25.41 -0.30
N HIS A 77 14.29 -25.84 -0.37
CA HIS A 77 15.29 -25.30 -1.32
C HIS A 77 15.58 -26.30 -2.44
N ASP A 78 14.94 -27.46 -2.42
CA ASP A 78 15.07 -28.46 -3.46
C ASP A 78 14.11 -28.12 -4.61
N ALA A 79 14.67 -27.62 -5.71
CA ALA A 79 13.95 -27.29 -6.92
C ALA A 79 13.82 -28.47 -7.89
N SER A 80 14.39 -29.65 -7.56
CA SER A 80 14.49 -30.80 -8.46
C SER A 80 13.12 -31.39 -8.86
N PHE A 81 12.08 -31.08 -8.07
CA PHE A 81 10.71 -31.55 -8.28
C PHE A 81 9.76 -30.43 -8.71
N LEU A 82 10.27 -29.22 -9.00
CA LEU A 82 9.43 -28.20 -9.62
C LEU A 82 9.01 -28.66 -11.03
N PRO A 83 7.79 -28.30 -11.49
CA PRO A 83 7.34 -28.67 -12.82
C PRO A 83 8.37 -28.30 -13.91
N GLU A 84 8.56 -29.19 -14.88
CA GLU A 84 9.53 -29.02 -15.97
C GLU A 84 9.27 -27.73 -16.79
N LYS A 85 8.01 -27.32 -16.89
CA LYS A 85 7.59 -26.09 -17.57
C LYS A 85 7.29 -25.00 -16.54
N GLY A 86 8.27 -24.13 -16.30
CA GLY A 86 8.11 -22.94 -15.47
C GLY A 86 9.22 -21.92 -15.67
N TRP A 87 8.96 -20.66 -15.29
CA TRP A 87 9.91 -19.55 -15.44
C TRP A 87 11.22 -19.78 -14.67
N TRP A 88 11.21 -20.64 -13.66
CA TRP A 88 12.38 -21.04 -12.88
C TRP A 88 13.40 -21.87 -13.67
N ASN A 89 13.06 -22.36 -14.86
CA ASN A 89 14.01 -23.00 -15.77
C ASN A 89 14.60 -22.03 -16.80
N ASP A 90 14.09 -20.79 -16.87
CA ASP A 90 14.60 -19.75 -17.77
C ASP A 90 15.72 -18.96 -17.10
N SER A 91 16.96 -19.21 -17.52
CA SER A 91 18.15 -18.53 -16.98
C SER A 91 18.14 -17.00 -17.17
N GLY A 92 17.44 -16.49 -18.20
CA GLY A 92 17.26 -15.06 -18.46
C GLY A 92 16.31 -14.43 -17.46
N ILE A 93 15.14 -15.05 -17.25
CA ILE A 93 14.16 -14.59 -16.24
C ILE A 93 14.75 -14.67 -14.84
N LEU A 94 15.43 -15.77 -14.51
CA LEU A 94 16.12 -15.91 -13.22
C LEU A 94 17.16 -14.82 -13.00
N LYS A 95 17.87 -14.40 -14.06
CA LYS A 95 18.84 -13.32 -13.99
C LYS A 95 18.15 -11.98 -13.77
N GLU A 96 17.09 -11.67 -14.51
CA GLU A 96 16.36 -10.42 -14.35
C GLU A 96 15.67 -10.31 -12.99
N LEU A 97 15.00 -11.37 -12.53
CA LEU A 97 14.41 -11.41 -11.20
C LEU A 97 15.48 -11.21 -10.14
N ARG A 98 16.65 -11.85 -10.28
CA ARG A 98 17.78 -11.65 -9.38
C ARG A 98 18.26 -10.19 -9.40
N ASP A 99 18.36 -9.58 -10.57
CA ASP A 99 18.74 -8.17 -10.73
C ASP A 99 17.67 -7.23 -10.13
N ASP A 100 16.38 -7.55 -10.23
CA ASP A 100 15.30 -6.77 -9.61
C ASP A 100 15.28 -6.92 -8.08
N VAL A 101 15.54 -8.11 -7.54
CA VAL A 101 15.77 -8.30 -6.09
C VAL A 101 16.95 -7.43 -5.66
N TYR A 102 18.01 -7.43 -6.46
CA TYR A 102 19.21 -6.63 -6.22
C TYR A 102 18.95 -5.12 -6.28
N LEU A 103 17.96 -4.68 -7.07
CA LEU A 103 17.52 -3.28 -7.16
C LEU A 103 16.44 -2.91 -6.14
N GLY A 104 16.12 -3.79 -5.18
CA GLY A 104 15.13 -3.54 -4.13
C GLY A 104 13.68 -3.51 -4.62
N ARG A 105 13.42 -3.98 -5.86
CA ARG A 105 12.07 -4.10 -6.39
C ARG A 105 11.40 -5.33 -5.82
N SER A 106 10.08 -5.24 -5.64
CA SER A 106 9.30 -6.38 -5.16
C SER A 106 9.35 -7.52 -6.17
N ILE A 107 9.83 -8.70 -5.75
CA ILE A 107 9.80 -9.91 -6.58
C ILE A 107 8.39 -10.18 -7.09
N LYS A 108 7.37 -9.89 -6.27
CA LYS A 108 5.95 -10.12 -6.60
C LYS A 108 5.55 -9.42 -7.91
N SER A 109 5.88 -8.14 -8.07
CA SER A 109 5.54 -7.40 -9.29
C SER A 109 6.26 -7.92 -10.54
N CYS A 110 7.46 -8.49 -10.35
CA CYS A 110 8.26 -8.99 -11.46
C CYS A 110 7.86 -10.42 -11.84
N THR A 111 7.60 -11.30 -10.87
CA THR A 111 7.06 -12.65 -11.15
C THR A 111 5.67 -12.58 -11.77
N GLU A 112 4.82 -11.63 -11.37
CA GLU A 112 3.51 -11.40 -12.00
C GLU A 112 3.65 -11.02 -13.49
N LYS A 113 4.62 -10.16 -13.85
CA LYS A 113 4.94 -9.83 -15.24
C LYS A 113 5.31 -11.08 -16.05
N TYR A 114 6.16 -11.96 -15.51
CA TYR A 114 6.63 -13.16 -16.20
C TYR A 114 5.61 -14.30 -16.27
N ILE A 115 4.77 -14.45 -15.25
CA ILE A 115 3.63 -15.38 -15.26
C ILE A 115 2.68 -15.00 -16.40
N VAL A 116 2.44 -13.71 -16.62
CA VAL A 116 1.62 -13.20 -17.73
C VAL A 116 2.28 -13.50 -19.09
N GLU A 117 3.58 -13.23 -19.26
CA GLU A 117 4.30 -13.51 -20.52
C GLU A 117 4.41 -15.02 -20.84
N MET A 118 4.55 -15.88 -19.84
CA MET A 118 4.60 -17.35 -20.00
C MET A 118 3.23 -17.92 -20.41
N ILE A 119 2.14 -17.38 -19.87
CA ILE A 119 0.77 -17.70 -20.31
C ILE A 119 0.59 -17.28 -21.78
N HIS A 120 1.14 -16.14 -22.19
CA HIS A 120 1.13 -15.69 -23.59
C HIS A 120 1.96 -16.59 -24.53
N GLY A 121 3.12 -17.08 -24.11
CA GLY A 121 3.97 -17.98 -24.89
C GLY A 121 3.35 -19.36 -25.12
N HIS A 122 2.71 -19.95 -24.10
CA HIS A 122 2.01 -21.23 -24.24
C HIS A 122 0.78 -21.19 -25.15
N LEU A 123 0.13 -20.03 -25.27
CA LEU A 123 -0.94 -19.83 -26.26
C LEU A 123 -0.38 -19.80 -27.69
N TYR A 124 0.83 -19.31 -27.89
CA TYR A 124 1.49 -19.24 -29.20
C TYR A 124 1.95 -20.63 -29.69
N ASP A 125 2.56 -21.43 -28.81
CA ASP A 125 3.01 -22.80 -29.12
C ASP A 125 1.85 -23.80 -29.31
N ALA A 126 0.66 -23.47 -28.80
CA ALA A 126 -0.57 -24.24 -29.00
C ALA A 126 -1.24 -23.99 -30.38
N GLY A 127 -0.60 -23.24 -31.28
CA GLY A 127 -1.07 -23.03 -32.65
C GLY A 127 -2.08 -21.88 -32.83
N TYR A 128 -2.27 -21.03 -31.82
CA TYR A 128 -3.05 -19.81 -31.97
C TYR A 128 -2.17 -18.71 -32.56
N GLY A 129 -2.21 -18.55 -33.89
CA GLY A 129 -1.50 -17.47 -34.58
C GLY A 129 -1.97 -16.06 -34.16
N PRO A 130 -1.12 -15.03 -34.28
CA PRO A 130 -1.46 -13.69 -33.84
C PRO A 130 -2.58 -13.07 -34.70
N PRO A 131 -3.46 -12.24 -34.12
CA PRO A 131 -4.48 -11.53 -34.89
C PRO A 131 -3.82 -10.54 -35.88
N ARG A 132 -4.33 -10.53 -37.11
CA ARG A 132 -3.78 -9.86 -38.31
C ARG A 132 -3.60 -8.33 -38.27
N ASN A 133 -3.67 -7.67 -37.11
CA ASN A 133 -3.59 -6.20 -37.01
C ASN A 133 -2.48 -5.67 -36.10
N LEU A 134 -1.49 -6.48 -35.70
CA LEU A 134 -0.41 -6.01 -34.83
C LEU A 134 0.78 -5.37 -35.56
N GLU A 135 1.06 -5.74 -36.82
CA GLU A 135 2.15 -5.12 -37.61
C GLU A 135 1.88 -3.63 -37.92
N ALA A 136 0.60 -3.22 -38.00
CA ALA A 136 0.23 -1.82 -38.20
C ALA A 136 0.41 -0.92 -36.96
N ILE A 137 0.61 -1.51 -35.78
CA ILE A 137 0.74 -0.79 -34.50
C ILE A 137 2.22 -0.62 -34.11
N LEU A 138 3.10 -1.56 -34.49
CA LEU A 138 4.52 -1.47 -34.15
C LEU A 138 5.30 -0.53 -35.08
N ASP A 139 4.93 -0.43 -36.36
CA ASP A 139 5.68 0.36 -37.35
C ASP A 139 5.44 1.89 -37.26
N ARG A 140 4.46 2.33 -36.46
CA ARG A 140 4.22 3.77 -36.20
C ARG A 140 5.00 4.35 -35.02
N SER A 141 5.73 3.52 -34.27
CA SER A 141 6.42 3.97 -33.06
C SER A 141 7.90 4.36 -33.27
N ILE A 142 8.51 4.07 -34.43
CA ILE A 142 9.97 4.23 -34.60
C ILE A 142 10.41 5.21 -35.72
N LEU A 143 9.58 5.61 -36.68
CA LEU A 143 9.97 6.63 -37.67
C LEU A 143 8.81 7.56 -38.02
N GLY A 144 8.83 8.81 -37.56
CA GLY A 144 7.82 9.79 -38.00
C GLY A 144 7.71 11.11 -37.23
N HIS A 145 8.82 11.77 -36.88
CA HIS A 145 8.79 13.23 -36.79
C HIS A 145 8.83 13.81 -38.22
N THR A 146 7.66 14.07 -38.80
CA THR A 146 7.57 14.92 -39.98
C THR A 146 6.38 15.87 -39.86
N ALA A 147 6.71 17.14 -40.01
CA ALA A 147 5.88 18.31 -39.78
C ALA A 147 4.60 18.35 -40.64
N HIS A 148 3.47 18.65 -39.98
CA HIS A 148 2.37 19.37 -40.63
C HIS A 148 2.34 20.83 -40.15
N LYS A 149 3.10 21.63 -40.90
CA LYS A 149 2.89 23.02 -41.31
C LYS A 149 1.72 23.75 -40.61
N GLN A 150 2.00 24.43 -39.49
CA GLN A 150 1.27 25.65 -39.14
C GLN A 150 1.79 26.78 -40.04
N GLU A 151 0.87 27.47 -40.70
CA GLU A 151 1.16 28.67 -41.48
C GLU A 151 1.75 29.74 -40.55
N LYS A 152 2.98 30.16 -40.89
CA LYS A 152 3.63 31.34 -40.34
C LYS A 152 2.86 32.58 -40.79
N THR A 153 2.10 33.19 -39.90
CA THR A 153 2.01 34.65 -39.86
C THR A 153 3.09 35.14 -38.90
N SER A 154 3.99 35.95 -39.44
CA SER A 154 5.14 36.52 -38.74
C SER A 154 4.70 37.69 -37.87
N GLU A 155 4.60 37.47 -36.56
CA GLU A 155 4.66 38.53 -35.57
C GLU A 155 5.67 38.18 -34.47
N SER A 156 6.34 39.21 -33.99
CA SER A 156 7.60 39.23 -33.26
C SER A 156 7.65 38.37 -31.98
N GLN A 157 8.85 37.83 -31.72
CA GLN A 157 9.25 37.19 -30.47
C GLN A 157 8.90 38.06 -29.24
N GLY A 158 7.84 37.68 -28.53
CA GLY A 158 7.61 37.99 -27.12
C GLY A 158 7.48 36.68 -26.34
N SER A 159 8.15 36.55 -25.20
CA SER A 159 7.95 35.45 -24.24
C SER A 159 6.45 35.21 -24.00
N PRO A 160 5.96 33.94 -23.90
CA PRO A 160 4.55 33.67 -23.65
C PRO A 160 4.10 34.43 -22.39
N PRO A 161 2.89 35.03 -22.40
CA PRO A 161 2.42 35.76 -21.24
C PRO A 161 2.39 34.83 -20.02
N LYS A 162 2.86 35.35 -18.88
CA LYS A 162 2.84 34.63 -17.62
C LYS A 162 1.40 34.69 -17.09
N ASP A 163 0.60 33.71 -17.51
CA ASP A 163 -0.84 33.71 -17.24
C ASP A 163 -1.16 33.24 -15.82
N ASN A 164 -2.20 33.86 -15.25
CA ASN A 164 -2.78 33.47 -13.98
C ASN A 164 -3.41 32.07 -14.09
N PHE A 165 -3.30 31.26 -13.03
CA PHE A 165 -3.83 29.90 -13.06
C PHE A 165 -4.46 29.44 -11.74
N VAL A 166 -5.33 28.43 -11.85
CA VAL A 166 -5.84 27.64 -10.72
C VAL A 166 -5.07 26.33 -10.69
N MET A 167 -4.52 25.96 -9.52
CA MET A 167 -3.87 24.67 -9.33
C MET A 167 -4.91 23.62 -8.95
N PHE A 168 -4.94 22.51 -9.67
CA PHE A 168 -5.84 21.39 -9.46
C PHE A 168 -5.06 20.20 -8.91
N ILE A 169 -5.31 19.79 -7.67
CA ILE A 169 -4.57 18.71 -6.99
C ILE A 169 -5.28 17.35 -7.19
N ALA A 170 -4.56 16.39 -7.78
CA ALA A 170 -5.00 15.02 -8.08
C ALA A 170 -3.89 13.98 -7.80
N LEU A 171 -3.59 13.71 -6.53
CA LEU A 171 -2.39 13.00 -6.07
C LEU A 171 -2.40 11.48 -6.28
N ASP A 172 -3.53 10.79 -6.09
CA ASP A 172 -3.62 9.32 -6.07
C ASP A 172 -4.34 8.74 -7.30
N HIS A 173 -4.58 9.56 -8.31
CA HIS A 173 -5.52 9.23 -9.37
C HIS A 173 -5.06 9.55 -10.80
N SER A 174 -5.34 8.61 -11.71
CA SER A 174 -4.93 8.64 -13.12
C SER A 174 -5.84 9.51 -14.01
N ASN A 175 -5.49 9.63 -15.30
CA ASN A 175 -6.07 10.53 -16.31
C ASN A 175 -7.62 10.56 -16.42
N SER A 176 -8.35 9.60 -15.85
CA SER A 176 -9.81 9.50 -15.88
C SER A 176 -10.53 10.72 -15.27
N PHE A 177 -9.86 11.50 -14.40
CA PHE A 177 -10.46 12.70 -13.80
C PHE A 177 -10.62 13.87 -14.76
N GLN A 178 -9.84 13.91 -15.85
CA GLN A 178 -9.92 15.04 -16.78
C GLN A 178 -11.29 15.12 -17.45
N GLU A 179 -11.89 13.98 -17.78
CA GLU A 179 -13.20 13.90 -18.43
C GLU A 179 -14.31 14.41 -17.50
N LEU A 180 -14.30 13.98 -16.23
CA LEU A 180 -15.30 14.35 -15.22
C LEU A 180 -15.35 15.88 -14.98
N TYR A 181 -14.20 16.54 -15.03
CA TYR A 181 -14.08 17.98 -14.75
C TYR A 181 -13.96 18.85 -15.99
N THR A 182 -14.22 18.32 -17.19
CA THR A 182 -14.15 19.09 -18.44
C THR A 182 -14.96 20.39 -18.33
N ARG A 183 -16.18 20.33 -17.79
CA ARG A 183 -17.04 21.51 -17.57
C ARG A 183 -16.44 22.53 -16.60
N PHE A 184 -15.79 22.07 -15.53
CA PHE A 184 -15.11 22.94 -14.59
C PHE A 184 -13.91 23.63 -15.28
N PHE A 185 -13.09 22.88 -16.02
CA PHE A 185 -11.96 23.43 -16.75
C PHE A 185 -12.38 24.40 -17.85
N ASP A 186 -13.46 24.11 -18.57
CA ASP A 186 -14.04 25.02 -19.57
C ASP A 186 -14.50 26.33 -18.93
N ALA A 187 -15.10 26.26 -17.73
CA ALA A 187 -15.52 27.45 -17.01
C ALA A 187 -14.34 28.27 -16.46
N VAL A 188 -13.30 27.63 -15.93
CA VAL A 188 -12.05 28.32 -15.52
C VAL A 188 -11.38 28.98 -16.73
N ARG A 189 -11.36 28.31 -17.89
CA ARG A 189 -10.86 28.87 -19.15
C ARG A 189 -11.70 30.04 -19.64
N THR A 190 -13.02 29.99 -19.47
CA THR A 190 -13.92 31.12 -19.78
C THR A 190 -13.62 32.34 -18.92
N ALA A 191 -13.20 32.13 -17.68
CA ALA A 191 -12.69 33.18 -16.78
C ALA A 191 -11.26 33.65 -17.11
N ARG A 192 -10.69 33.25 -18.25
CA ARG A 192 -9.34 33.60 -18.73
C ARG A 192 -8.21 33.16 -17.80
N LEU A 193 -8.40 32.04 -17.10
CA LEU A 193 -7.35 31.40 -16.29
C LEU A 193 -6.93 30.07 -16.90
N GLU A 194 -5.65 29.74 -16.76
CA GLU A 194 -5.15 28.40 -17.01
C GLU A 194 -5.51 27.47 -15.84
N THR A 195 -5.72 26.18 -16.10
CA THR A 195 -5.76 25.16 -15.04
C THR A 195 -4.50 24.32 -15.10
N ARG A 196 -3.79 24.18 -13.98
CA ARG A 196 -2.60 23.33 -13.88
C ARG A 196 -2.88 22.14 -12.97
N ILE A 197 -2.96 20.96 -13.57
CA ILE A 197 -3.19 19.71 -12.84
C ILE A 197 -1.85 19.21 -12.30
N VAL A 198 -1.81 18.92 -11.00
CA VAL A 198 -0.64 18.34 -10.33
C VAL A 198 -1.00 16.99 -9.73
N SER A 199 -0.22 15.98 -10.10
CA SER A 199 -0.36 14.60 -9.63
C SER A 199 0.74 14.15 -8.68
N SER A 200 1.55 15.09 -8.17
CA SER A 200 2.55 14.81 -7.15
C SER A 200 2.70 15.97 -6.19
N ALA A 201 3.09 15.66 -4.95
CA ALA A 201 3.33 16.67 -3.95
C ALA A 201 4.48 17.62 -4.30
N SER A 202 5.52 17.12 -4.97
CA SER A 202 6.63 17.96 -5.42
C SER A 202 6.16 19.01 -6.43
N ALA A 203 5.42 18.60 -7.47
CA ALA A 203 4.91 19.52 -8.48
C ALA A 203 3.96 20.57 -7.87
N ALA A 204 3.12 20.15 -6.92
CA ALA A 204 2.24 21.08 -6.19
C ALA A 204 3.04 22.10 -5.36
N LEU A 205 4.07 21.65 -4.63
CA LEU A 205 4.96 22.52 -3.85
C LEU A 205 5.68 23.53 -4.75
N ASP A 206 6.15 23.12 -5.93
CA ASP A 206 6.83 24.01 -6.87
C ASP A 206 5.91 25.12 -7.39
N LEU A 207 4.66 24.77 -7.72
CA LEU A 207 3.68 25.74 -8.22
C LEU A 207 3.17 26.71 -7.14
N MET A 208 3.19 26.33 -5.86
CA MET A 208 2.72 27.21 -4.77
C MET A 208 3.56 28.47 -4.58
N TYR A 209 4.80 28.49 -5.07
CA TYR A 209 5.64 29.70 -5.03
C TYR A 209 5.39 30.64 -6.21
N SER A 210 4.52 30.25 -7.16
CA SER A 210 4.22 31.08 -8.32
C SER A 210 3.38 32.30 -7.92
N PRO A 211 3.77 33.53 -8.30
CA PRO A 211 2.95 34.71 -8.07
C PRO A 211 1.67 34.74 -8.95
N TYR A 212 1.54 33.79 -9.89
CA TYR A 212 0.40 33.65 -10.80
C TYR A 212 -0.68 32.68 -10.29
N LEU A 213 -0.43 32.01 -9.16
CA LEU A 213 -1.41 31.12 -8.54
C LEU A 213 -2.57 31.96 -7.96
N ARG A 214 -3.80 31.70 -8.42
CA ARG A 214 -5.01 32.41 -7.97
C ARG A 214 -5.86 31.62 -6.99
N GLY A 215 -5.78 30.29 -7.03
CA GLY A 215 -6.53 29.42 -6.14
C GLY A 215 -6.09 27.98 -6.27
N ILE A 216 -6.41 27.19 -5.25
CA ILE A 216 -6.14 25.75 -5.21
C ILE A 216 -7.48 25.04 -5.14
N PHE A 217 -7.74 24.13 -6.08
CA PHE A 217 -8.88 23.22 -6.05
C PHE A 217 -8.37 21.80 -5.75
N ILE A 218 -8.91 21.19 -4.70
CA ILE A 218 -8.50 19.89 -4.20
C ILE A 218 -9.63 18.91 -4.45
N ALA A 219 -9.43 18.04 -5.44
CA ALA A 219 -10.40 17.02 -5.84
C ALA A 219 -10.09 15.64 -5.24
N ASP A 220 -8.88 15.43 -4.73
CA ASP A 220 -8.36 14.12 -4.41
C ASP A 220 -8.20 13.93 -2.90
N ALA A 221 -8.76 12.85 -2.37
CA ALA A 221 -8.71 12.51 -0.96
C ALA A 221 -7.31 12.13 -0.46
N GLY A 222 -6.40 11.77 -1.37
CA GLY A 222 -5.00 11.48 -1.06
C GLY A 222 -4.40 12.56 -0.18
N ILE A 223 -4.75 13.84 -0.38
CA ILE A 223 -4.28 14.98 0.44
C ILE A 223 -4.52 14.83 1.97
N THR A 224 -5.45 13.98 2.39
CA THR A 224 -5.75 13.69 3.81
C THR A 224 -4.80 12.65 4.41
N GLU A 225 -4.08 11.90 3.57
CA GLU A 225 -3.12 10.92 4.01
C GLU A 225 -1.91 11.58 4.67
N HIS A 226 -1.40 10.93 5.71
CA HIS A 226 -0.24 11.43 6.47
C HIS A 226 1.00 11.68 5.58
N LYS A 227 1.17 10.93 4.49
CA LYS A 227 2.27 11.11 3.53
C LYS A 227 2.30 12.51 2.90
N TYR A 228 1.15 13.19 2.79
CA TYR A 228 1.05 14.54 2.22
C TYR A 228 0.88 15.66 3.26
N ILE A 229 1.09 15.39 4.55
CA ILE A 229 0.91 16.38 5.63
C ILE A 229 1.71 17.67 5.39
N ARG A 230 2.90 17.56 4.79
CA ARG A 230 3.73 18.73 4.44
C ARG A 230 3.08 19.59 3.38
N LEU A 231 2.56 18.97 2.31
CA LEU A 231 1.83 19.69 1.26
C LEU A 231 0.58 20.34 1.85
N ALA A 232 -0.19 19.59 2.64
CA ALA A 232 -1.39 20.09 3.29
C ALA A 232 -1.11 21.30 4.20
N ASN A 233 -0.08 21.25 5.05
CA ASN A 233 0.34 22.38 5.88
C ASN A 233 0.75 23.60 5.04
N THR A 234 1.43 23.38 3.91
CA THR A 234 1.84 24.47 3.03
C THR A 234 0.63 25.12 2.32
N ILE A 235 -0.38 24.33 1.97
CA ILE A 235 -1.67 24.82 1.45
C ILE A 235 -2.41 25.64 2.52
N VAL A 236 -2.40 25.20 3.78
CA VAL A 236 -2.96 25.96 4.90
C VAL A 236 -2.25 27.31 5.05
N GLU A 237 -0.92 27.35 4.96
CA GLU A 237 -0.15 28.59 5.00
C GLU A 237 -0.47 29.52 3.83
N TYR A 238 -0.55 28.99 2.60
CA TYR A 238 -0.99 29.74 1.43
C TYR A 238 -2.35 30.40 1.68
N THR A 239 -3.31 29.63 2.20
CA THR A 239 -4.67 30.10 2.48
C THR A 239 -4.68 31.17 3.57
N LYS A 240 -4.02 30.91 4.71
CA LYS A 240 -3.91 31.87 5.82
C LYS A 240 -3.28 33.19 5.39
N ASN A 241 -2.46 33.19 4.34
CA ASN A 241 -1.78 34.38 3.81
C ASN A 241 -2.56 35.14 2.71
N GLY A 242 -3.80 34.76 2.42
CA GLY A 242 -4.65 35.46 1.45
C GLY A 242 -5.05 34.62 0.24
N GLY A 243 -4.52 33.40 0.13
CA GLY A 243 -4.92 32.45 -0.90
C GLY A 243 -6.32 31.88 -0.68
N ILE A 244 -6.86 31.26 -1.72
CA ILE A 244 -8.14 30.55 -1.67
C ILE A 244 -7.88 29.06 -1.93
N THR A 245 -8.38 28.20 -1.04
CA THR A 245 -8.34 26.75 -1.22
C THR A 245 -9.75 26.19 -1.11
N VAL A 246 -10.16 25.39 -2.08
CA VAL A 246 -11.50 24.78 -2.13
C VAL A 246 -11.36 23.26 -2.26
N TYR A 247 -11.97 22.53 -1.33
CA TYR A 247 -12.21 21.09 -1.44
C TYR A 247 -13.50 20.83 -2.21
N GLY A 248 -13.51 19.91 -3.15
CA GLY A 248 -14.76 19.55 -3.83
C GLY A 248 -14.59 18.48 -4.90
N GLY A 249 -15.58 18.37 -5.77
CA GLY A 249 -15.60 17.32 -6.79
C GLY A 249 -15.82 15.95 -6.15
N ILE A 250 -14.92 15.01 -6.40
CA ILE A 250 -14.97 13.64 -5.88
C ILE A 250 -14.35 13.50 -4.49
N PHE A 251 -13.62 14.50 -4.00
CA PHE A 251 -13.01 14.48 -2.66
C PHE A 251 -14.00 14.02 -1.56
N PRO A 252 -15.24 14.58 -1.47
CA PRO A 252 -16.21 14.16 -0.47
C PRO A 252 -16.66 12.70 -0.59
N ALA A 253 -16.63 12.15 -1.80
CA ALA A 253 -17.11 10.80 -2.10
C ALA A 253 -16.03 9.73 -1.84
N VAL A 254 -14.75 10.08 -1.99
CA VAL A 254 -13.64 9.11 -1.88
C VAL A 254 -12.82 9.27 -0.61
N ALA A 255 -12.94 10.39 0.11
CA ALA A 255 -12.24 10.58 1.38
C ALA A 255 -12.84 9.70 2.49
N LYS A 256 -11.98 8.93 3.17
CA LYS A 256 -12.40 8.21 4.37
C LYS A 256 -12.85 9.20 5.43
N TRP A 257 -14.00 8.93 6.05
CA TRP A 257 -14.64 9.88 6.95
C TRP A 257 -13.75 10.25 8.15
N SER A 258 -13.04 9.26 8.72
CA SER A 258 -12.11 9.47 9.83
C SER A 258 -10.91 10.33 9.43
N GLU A 259 -10.36 10.12 8.24
CA GLU A 259 -9.24 10.89 7.69
C GLU A 259 -9.68 12.32 7.36
N MET A 260 -10.84 12.50 6.74
CA MET A 260 -11.42 13.81 6.45
C MET A 260 -11.66 14.63 7.72
N ALA A 261 -12.29 14.04 8.75
CA ALA A 261 -12.51 14.70 10.03
C ALA A 261 -11.18 15.10 10.70
N SER A 262 -10.24 14.16 10.79
CA SER A 262 -8.90 14.40 11.34
C SER A 262 -8.14 15.48 10.55
N HIS A 263 -8.29 15.52 9.23
CA HIS A 263 -7.63 16.49 8.36
C HIS A 263 -8.15 17.90 8.63
N PHE A 264 -9.46 18.11 8.64
CA PHE A 264 -10.00 19.44 8.94
C PHE A 264 -9.73 19.88 10.38
N GLU A 265 -9.83 18.97 11.35
CA GLU A 265 -9.57 19.27 12.76
C GLU A 265 -8.09 19.56 13.02
N ARG A 266 -7.18 18.70 12.58
CA ARG A 266 -5.74 18.80 12.92
C ARG A 266 -4.96 19.71 11.99
N VAL A 267 -5.26 19.72 10.70
CA VAL A 267 -4.50 20.48 9.69
C VAL A 267 -5.06 21.88 9.53
N TRP A 268 -6.38 21.99 9.37
CA TRP A 268 -7.05 23.28 9.18
C TRP A 268 -7.44 23.97 10.49
N ASN A 269 -7.52 23.24 11.61
CA ASN A 269 -8.02 23.73 12.89
C ASN A 269 -9.45 24.29 12.76
N VAL A 270 -10.30 23.59 12.02
CA VAL A 270 -11.74 23.85 11.91
C VAL A 270 -12.51 22.62 12.40
N PRO A 271 -13.65 22.76 13.09
CA PRO A 271 -14.37 21.65 13.71
C PRO A 271 -15.19 20.83 12.70
N TRP A 272 -14.80 20.83 11.42
CA TRP A 272 -15.57 20.23 10.35
C TRP A 272 -15.48 18.71 10.41
N ARG A 273 -16.63 18.06 10.25
CA ARG A 273 -16.75 16.60 10.23
C ARG A 273 -17.66 16.19 9.07
N PRO A 274 -17.46 15.01 8.45
CA PRO A 274 -18.40 14.47 7.48
C PRO A 274 -19.80 14.39 8.07
N GLY A 275 -20.80 14.88 7.33
CA GLY A 275 -22.22 14.83 7.67
C GLY A 275 -23.02 13.97 6.71
N LEU A 276 -24.32 14.24 6.62
CA LEU A 276 -25.23 13.42 5.82
C LEU A 276 -24.90 13.45 4.32
N TYR A 277 -25.26 12.38 3.62
CA TYR A 277 -25.26 12.33 2.15
C TYR A 277 -26.69 12.15 1.65
N THR A 278 -27.37 13.26 1.36
CA THR A 278 -28.81 13.27 1.08
C THR A 278 -29.19 14.20 -0.08
N TYR A 279 -30.38 14.00 -0.63
CA TYR A 279 -31.03 14.88 -1.60
C TYR A 279 -31.87 15.93 -0.89
N GLU A 280 -31.45 17.19 -0.95
CA GLU A 280 -32.21 18.28 -0.35
C GLU A 280 -32.42 19.42 -1.33
N THR A 281 -33.38 20.29 -1.00
CA THR A 281 -33.51 21.59 -1.65
C THR A 281 -32.61 22.58 -0.93
N LEU A 282 -31.53 22.96 -1.59
CA LEU A 282 -30.59 23.96 -1.11
C LEU A 282 -31.16 25.35 -1.33
N LYS A 283 -31.00 26.22 -0.34
CA LYS A 283 -31.32 27.65 -0.43
C LYS A 283 -30.05 28.44 -0.25
N ARG A 284 -29.82 29.40 -1.15
CA ARG A 284 -28.69 30.33 -1.06
C ARG A 284 -28.79 31.11 0.23
N ASN A 285 -27.68 31.19 0.95
CA ASN A 285 -27.62 31.89 2.22
C ASN A 285 -26.88 33.22 2.03
N ASP A 286 -27.64 34.28 1.79
CA ASP A 286 -27.11 35.64 1.57
C ASP A 286 -26.44 36.25 2.81
N ARG A 287 -26.41 35.55 3.96
CA ARG A 287 -25.58 35.92 5.12
C ARG A 287 -24.11 35.59 4.92
N ASN A 288 -23.79 34.67 4.00
CA ASN A 288 -22.42 34.39 3.61
C ASN A 288 -21.92 35.45 2.62
N GLU A 289 -20.75 36.02 2.89
CA GLU A 289 -20.14 37.08 2.08
C GLU A 289 -20.04 36.68 0.60
N THR A 290 -19.50 35.49 0.32
CA THR A 290 -19.32 35.02 -1.06
C THR A 290 -20.65 34.77 -1.78
N ALA A 291 -21.63 34.19 -1.09
CA ALA A 291 -22.96 34.00 -1.68
C ALA A 291 -23.63 35.35 -2.00
N SER A 292 -23.53 36.33 -1.11
CA SER A 292 -24.12 37.66 -1.28
C SER A 292 -23.50 38.47 -2.44
N LEU A 293 -22.21 38.25 -2.72
CA LEU A 293 -21.46 38.91 -3.79
C LEU A 293 -21.65 38.27 -5.18
N ASN A 294 -22.25 37.09 -5.26
CA ASN A 294 -22.44 36.36 -6.52
C ASN A 294 -23.94 36.15 -6.80
N PRO A 295 -24.65 37.17 -7.31
CA PRO A 295 -26.09 37.10 -7.54
C PRO A 295 -26.51 36.07 -8.59
N SER A 296 -25.61 35.62 -9.47
CA SER A 296 -25.88 34.55 -10.44
C SER A 296 -25.91 33.16 -9.82
N LEU A 297 -25.46 33.01 -8.57
CA LEU A 297 -25.70 31.79 -7.81
C LEU A 297 -27.22 31.57 -7.67
N PRO A 298 -27.75 30.38 -8.02
CA PRO A 298 -29.16 30.09 -7.92
C PRO A 298 -29.70 30.33 -6.52
N SER A 299 -30.84 31.00 -6.40
CA SER A 299 -31.47 31.25 -5.09
C SER A 299 -31.92 29.96 -4.39
N SER A 300 -32.28 28.93 -5.17
CA SER A 300 -32.56 27.59 -4.68
C SER A 300 -32.49 26.54 -5.80
N TYR A 301 -32.06 25.32 -5.46
CA TYR A 301 -32.08 24.15 -6.34
C TYR A 301 -32.02 22.87 -5.53
N ARG A 302 -32.44 21.74 -6.13
CA ARG A 302 -32.41 20.42 -5.50
C ARG A 302 -31.25 19.60 -6.03
N ILE A 303 -30.42 19.07 -5.14
CA ILE A 303 -29.24 18.28 -5.51
C ILE A 303 -28.93 17.24 -4.42
N LYS A 304 -28.22 16.17 -4.79
CA LYS A 304 -27.57 15.26 -3.84
C LYS A 304 -26.22 15.85 -3.45
N ALA A 305 -25.95 15.99 -2.16
CA ALA A 305 -24.68 16.53 -1.71
C ALA A 305 -24.21 15.87 -0.42
N PHE A 306 -22.90 15.83 -0.23
CA PHE A 306 -22.27 15.52 1.05
C PHE A 306 -22.26 16.78 1.92
N TYR A 307 -22.77 16.65 3.13
CA TYR A 307 -22.78 17.73 4.11
C TYR A 307 -21.53 17.66 4.97
N ILE A 308 -21.13 18.79 5.53
CA ILE A 308 -20.15 18.85 6.62
C ILE A 308 -20.80 19.49 7.84
N HIS A 309 -20.56 18.90 9.02
CA HIS A 309 -20.98 19.43 10.32
C HIS A 309 -20.01 20.49 10.85
N GLY A 310 -20.42 21.16 11.93
CA GLY A 310 -19.58 22.14 12.64
C GLY A 310 -19.55 23.49 11.92
N ILE A 311 -20.57 23.79 11.12
CA ILE A 311 -20.62 24.98 10.26
C ILE A 311 -21.42 26.08 10.94
N ALA A 312 -20.81 27.25 11.12
CA ALA A 312 -21.53 28.41 11.60
C ALA A 312 -22.50 28.91 10.51
N PRO A 313 -23.71 29.40 10.86
CA PRO A 313 -24.70 29.83 9.86
C PRO A 313 -24.24 30.93 8.90
N LYS A 314 -23.20 31.70 9.22
CA LYS A 314 -22.63 32.73 8.32
C LYS A 314 -21.61 32.17 7.31
N ASP A 315 -21.07 30.98 7.58
CA ASP A 315 -20.01 30.36 6.77
C ASP A 315 -20.60 29.43 5.69
N ALA A 316 -21.85 29.01 5.84
CA ALA A 316 -22.58 28.23 4.85
C ALA A 316 -23.01 29.10 3.66
N MET A 317 -22.59 28.79 2.43
CA MET A 317 -23.10 29.45 1.22
C MET A 317 -24.49 28.96 0.83
N TYR A 318 -24.76 27.68 1.09
CA TYR A 318 -26.06 27.05 0.89
C TYR A 318 -26.47 26.31 2.16
N THR A 319 -27.77 26.30 2.45
CA THR A 319 -28.35 25.59 3.59
C THR A 319 -29.53 24.74 3.13
N ALA A 320 -29.78 23.64 3.84
CA ALA A 320 -30.96 22.81 3.67
C ALA A 320 -31.92 23.02 4.85
N GLN A 321 -33.22 22.88 4.60
CA GLN A 321 -34.23 23.04 5.64
C GLN A 321 -34.13 21.87 6.65
N GLY A 322 -34.05 22.18 7.94
CA GLY A 322 -34.01 21.18 9.01
C GLY A 322 -32.60 20.67 9.39
N LEU A 323 -31.56 21.02 8.64
CA LEU A 323 -30.17 20.63 8.93
C LEU A 323 -29.42 21.80 9.57
N THR A 324 -29.49 21.92 10.89
CA THR A 324 -28.80 22.98 11.64
C THR A 324 -27.36 22.61 11.94
N GLY A 325 -26.40 23.48 11.61
CA GLY A 325 -24.98 23.25 11.86
C GLY A 325 -24.28 22.40 10.80
N GLU A 326 -25.00 22.06 9.73
CA GLU A 326 -24.51 21.35 8.55
C GLU A 326 -24.72 22.18 7.29
N ALA A 327 -23.79 22.07 6.34
CA ALA A 327 -23.95 22.68 5.03
C ALA A 327 -23.22 21.86 3.96
N PRO A 328 -23.78 21.79 2.73
CA PRO A 328 -23.14 21.11 1.61
C PRO A 328 -22.16 22.03 0.87
N VAL A 329 -22.27 23.35 1.05
CA VAL A 329 -21.38 24.34 0.45
C VAL A 329 -21.00 25.36 1.51
N VAL A 330 -19.71 25.46 1.78
CA VAL A 330 -19.15 26.27 2.87
C VAL A 330 -18.00 27.09 2.33
N HIS A 331 -17.95 28.36 2.71
CA HIS A 331 -16.83 29.22 2.43
C HIS A 331 -16.56 30.10 3.64
N VAL A 332 -15.48 29.77 4.35
CA VAL A 332 -15.12 30.38 5.64
C VAL A 332 -13.81 31.15 5.50
N LYS A 333 -13.72 32.27 6.22
CA LYS A 333 -12.49 33.04 6.33
C LYS A 333 -11.43 32.25 7.11
N CYS A 334 -10.25 32.06 6.52
CA CYS A 334 -9.12 31.36 7.13
C CYS A 334 -7.90 32.28 7.07
N GLY A 335 -7.58 32.93 8.19
CA GLY A 335 -6.57 34.00 8.23
C GLY A 335 -6.97 35.18 7.32
N LYS A 336 -6.13 35.48 6.33
CA LYS A 336 -6.38 36.54 5.32
C LYS A 336 -7.09 36.01 4.06
N GLY A 337 -7.14 34.70 3.88
CA GLY A 337 -7.76 34.05 2.72
C GLY A 337 -9.02 33.29 3.12
N TYR A 338 -9.37 32.30 2.30
CA TYR A 338 -10.62 31.56 2.46
C TYR A 338 -10.43 30.06 2.23
N LEU A 339 -11.08 29.27 3.08
CA LEU A 339 -11.23 27.83 2.93
C LEU A 339 -12.66 27.53 2.45
N GLY A 340 -12.76 26.84 1.33
CA GLY A 340 -14.00 26.38 0.74
C GLY A 340 -14.18 24.87 0.80
N TYR A 341 -15.42 24.45 0.86
CA TYR A 341 -15.84 23.06 0.67
C TYR A 341 -17.12 23.03 -0.17
N SER A 342 -17.17 22.16 -1.17
CA SER A 342 -18.42 21.78 -1.84
C SER A 342 -18.56 20.27 -1.89
N GLY A 343 -19.62 19.78 -1.27
CA GLY A 343 -20.07 18.40 -1.31
C GLY A 343 -20.95 18.06 -2.51
N GLU A 344 -21.09 18.99 -3.46
CA GLU A 344 -21.96 18.83 -4.62
C GLU A 344 -21.23 18.07 -5.73
N GLU A 345 -21.92 17.10 -6.34
CA GLU A 345 -21.38 16.33 -7.45
C GLU A 345 -21.11 17.18 -8.72
N SER A 346 -21.82 18.31 -8.84
CA SER A 346 -21.70 19.27 -9.96
C SER A 346 -21.47 20.70 -9.48
N ALA A 347 -20.57 20.85 -8.50
CA ALA A 347 -20.23 22.09 -7.78
C ALA A 347 -19.68 23.27 -8.61
N THR A 348 -19.81 23.28 -9.94
CA THR A 348 -19.08 24.20 -10.81
C THR A 348 -19.33 25.67 -10.45
N GLN A 349 -20.58 26.10 -10.28
CA GLN A 349 -20.87 27.51 -9.99
C GLN A 349 -20.45 27.93 -8.58
N SER A 350 -20.69 27.10 -7.57
CA SER A 350 -20.30 27.40 -6.18
C SER A 350 -18.77 27.46 -6.04
N VAL A 351 -18.04 26.54 -6.66
CA VAL A 351 -16.57 26.54 -6.68
C VAL A 351 -16.02 27.75 -7.43
N LEU A 352 -16.59 28.11 -8.59
CA LEU A 352 -16.18 29.31 -9.31
C LEU A 352 -16.44 30.58 -8.48
N ALA A 353 -17.57 30.66 -7.78
CA ALA A 353 -17.85 31.78 -6.87
C ALA A 353 -16.84 31.85 -5.70
N MET A 354 -16.51 30.70 -5.08
CA MET A 354 -15.48 30.61 -4.04
C MET A 354 -14.10 31.05 -4.55
N LEU A 355 -13.72 30.66 -5.77
CA LEU A 355 -12.47 31.05 -6.42
C LEU A 355 -12.50 32.49 -6.97
N GLY A 356 -13.62 33.21 -6.89
CA GLY A 356 -13.78 34.57 -7.39
C GLY A 356 -13.93 34.69 -8.91
N LEU A 357 -14.37 33.62 -9.60
CA LEU A 357 -14.38 33.48 -11.06
C LEU A 357 -15.78 33.54 -11.70
N LEU A 358 -16.84 33.72 -10.93
CA LEU A 358 -18.22 33.71 -11.44
C LEU A 358 -18.72 35.10 -11.85
N ASP A 359 -19.09 35.97 -10.90
CA ASP A 359 -19.76 37.25 -11.18
C ASP A 359 -18.86 38.50 -11.15
N HIS A 360 -17.53 38.30 -11.17
CA HIS A 360 -16.51 39.37 -11.11
C HIS A 360 -16.64 40.31 -9.90
N VAL A 361 -16.13 39.88 -8.74
CA VAL A 361 -15.88 40.80 -7.60
C VAL A 361 -14.51 40.62 -6.93
N TYR A 362 -13.72 39.62 -7.29
CA TYR A 362 -12.39 39.46 -6.71
C TYR A 362 -11.31 39.75 -7.76
N ASP A 363 -10.82 40.99 -7.77
CA ASP A 363 -9.41 41.22 -8.06
C ASP A 363 -8.69 40.87 -6.74
N PRO A 364 -8.24 39.60 -6.53
CA PRO A 364 -7.50 39.29 -5.32
C PRO A 364 -6.37 40.32 -5.24
N PRO A 365 -6.25 41.04 -4.11
CA PRO A 365 -5.28 42.13 -4.01
C PRO A 365 -3.95 41.57 -4.51
N PRO A 366 -3.31 42.19 -5.52
CA PRO A 366 -2.07 41.67 -6.07
C PRO A 366 -1.18 41.38 -4.87
N LEU A 367 -0.67 40.14 -4.78
CA LEU A 367 0.32 39.78 -3.77
C LEU A 367 1.33 40.91 -3.77
N ASN A 368 1.30 41.73 -2.71
CA ASN A 368 1.87 43.07 -2.74
C ASN A 368 3.28 42.98 -3.35
N PRO A 369 3.54 43.56 -4.55
CA PRO A 369 4.84 43.42 -5.20
C PRO A 369 5.96 44.07 -4.37
N ASN A 370 5.60 44.93 -3.41
CA ASN A 370 6.48 45.54 -2.41
C ASN A 370 6.48 44.82 -1.05
N LYS A 371 5.70 43.74 -0.86
CA LYS A 371 5.94 42.83 0.27
C LYS A 371 7.22 42.08 -0.08
N LYS A 372 8.22 42.23 0.78
CA LYS A 372 9.34 41.28 0.84
C LYS A 372 8.74 39.87 0.73
N PRO A 373 9.29 38.97 -0.10
CA PRO A 373 8.89 37.58 -0.12
C PRO A 373 8.73 37.09 1.32
N ILE A 374 7.71 36.23 1.57
CA ILE A 374 7.61 35.40 2.80
C ILE A 374 9.04 35.17 3.28
N PRO A 375 9.42 35.60 4.50
CA PRO A 375 10.81 35.83 4.88
C PRO A 375 11.65 34.76 4.21
N THR A 376 12.49 35.20 3.25
CA THR A 376 13.42 34.30 2.57
C THR A 376 13.96 33.39 3.64
N PRO A 377 14.00 32.05 3.43
CA PRO A 377 14.63 31.15 4.38
C PRO A 377 15.94 31.82 4.81
N PRO A 378 16.22 31.85 6.13
CA PRO A 378 17.26 32.69 6.72
C PRO A 378 18.44 32.76 5.76
N LYS A 379 18.77 33.99 5.31
CA LYS A 379 19.83 34.38 4.37
C LYS A 379 20.69 33.16 4.01
N PRO A 380 20.72 32.66 2.74
CA PRO A 380 21.25 31.34 2.39
C PRO A 380 22.46 31.09 3.26
N PRO A 381 22.40 30.07 4.13
CA PRO A 381 23.36 29.92 5.21
C PRO A 381 24.76 30.06 4.61
N PRO A 382 25.64 30.77 5.34
CA PRO A 382 26.94 31.22 4.84
C PRO A 382 27.53 30.15 3.96
N THR A 383 27.78 30.46 2.68
CA THR A 383 28.27 29.57 1.60
C THR A 383 28.60 28.21 2.19
N PHE A 384 27.62 27.28 2.15
CA PHE A 384 27.78 26.00 2.82
C PHE A 384 29.17 25.48 2.51
N SER A 385 29.89 25.10 3.57
CA SER A 385 31.08 24.29 3.44
C SER A 385 30.83 23.26 2.33
N GLN A 386 31.80 23.04 1.44
CA GLN A 386 31.71 21.99 0.41
C GLN A 386 31.41 20.61 1.04
N ASN A 387 31.55 20.48 2.36
CA ASN A 387 31.20 19.32 3.16
C ASN A 387 29.77 18.84 2.93
N PHE A 388 29.59 17.52 2.91
CA PHE A 388 28.28 16.90 2.81
C PHE A 388 28.15 15.65 3.70
N VAL A 389 26.91 15.33 4.08
CA VAL A 389 26.55 14.03 4.65
C VAL A 389 26.02 13.13 3.54
N LEU A 390 26.49 11.89 3.51
CA LEU A 390 26.03 10.86 2.59
C LEU A 390 24.87 10.08 3.21
N LEU A 391 23.72 10.07 2.56
CA LEU A 391 22.61 9.18 2.86
C LEU A 391 22.77 7.92 2.01
N ILE A 392 22.85 6.74 2.64
CA ILE A 392 22.85 5.45 1.95
C ILE A 392 21.44 4.88 2.05
N SER A 393 20.71 4.89 0.93
CA SER A 393 19.30 4.50 0.84
C SER A 393 19.10 3.47 -0.28
N LEU A 394 19.60 2.24 -0.08
CA LEU A 394 19.66 1.22 -1.14
C LEU A 394 18.30 0.58 -1.44
N VAL A 395 17.35 0.67 -0.51
CA VAL A 395 15.96 0.21 -0.71
C VAL A 395 15.04 1.40 -0.95
N CYS A 396 15.19 2.48 -0.17
CA CYS A 396 14.47 3.74 -0.29
C CYS A 396 12.97 3.60 -0.63
N GLU A 397 12.17 3.10 0.31
CA GLU A 397 10.72 2.97 0.09
C GLU A 397 10.09 4.34 -0.27
N PRO A 398 9.04 4.39 -1.12
CA PRO A 398 8.46 5.64 -1.61
C PRO A 398 8.01 6.63 -0.53
N TRP A 399 7.59 6.14 0.64
CA TRP A 399 7.14 6.93 1.78
C TRP A 399 8.28 7.40 2.70
N PHE A 400 9.54 7.01 2.44
CA PHE A 400 10.69 7.40 3.26
C PHE A 400 10.86 8.93 3.35
N PRO A 401 10.88 9.71 2.26
CA PRO A 401 11.07 11.16 2.37
C PRO A 401 10.01 11.86 3.23
N ASP A 402 8.80 11.30 3.29
CA ASP A 402 7.68 11.85 4.04
C ASP A 402 7.82 11.59 5.53
N MET A 403 8.06 10.32 5.93
CA MET A 403 8.23 9.96 7.34
C MET A 403 9.47 10.61 7.96
N TYR A 404 10.54 10.78 7.17
CA TYR A 404 11.80 11.38 7.62
C TYR A 404 11.92 12.86 7.26
N GLY A 405 10.84 13.51 6.82
CA GLY A 405 10.89 14.88 6.29
C GLY A 405 11.51 15.90 7.25
N HIS A 406 11.25 15.75 8.55
CA HIS A 406 11.85 16.60 9.59
C HIS A 406 13.36 16.39 9.75
N VAL A 407 13.85 15.14 9.66
CA VAL A 407 15.28 14.81 9.60
C VAL A 407 15.95 15.42 8.37
N TYR A 408 15.36 15.25 7.18
CA TYR A 408 15.89 15.82 5.93
C TYR A 408 15.98 17.35 6.00
N SER A 409 14.93 17.99 6.53
CA SER A 409 14.89 19.44 6.71
C SER A 409 16.02 19.90 7.62
N ALA A 410 16.16 19.25 8.79
CA ALA A 410 17.18 19.62 9.76
C ALA A 410 18.62 19.38 9.25
N LEU A 411 18.87 18.26 8.55
CA LEU A 411 20.15 18.01 7.89
C LEU A 411 20.45 19.10 6.84
N ARG A 412 19.50 19.41 5.95
CA ARG A 412 19.68 20.45 4.91
C ARG A 412 19.94 21.84 5.48
N GLN A 413 19.43 22.13 6.68
CA GLN A 413 19.71 23.39 7.37
C GLN A 413 21.16 23.47 7.90
N LYS A 414 21.81 22.33 8.13
CA LYS A 414 23.14 22.24 8.77
C LYS A 414 24.25 21.91 7.79
N VAL A 415 23.98 21.08 6.77
CA VAL A 415 24.98 20.52 5.87
C VAL A 415 24.36 20.16 4.52
N ARG A 416 25.17 20.15 3.46
CA ARG A 416 24.74 19.62 2.17
C ARG A 416 24.49 18.12 2.31
N ILE A 417 23.44 17.60 1.68
CA ILE A 417 23.15 16.16 1.67
C ILE A 417 23.37 15.60 0.26
N LYS A 418 23.96 14.40 0.17
CA LYS A 418 23.96 13.60 -1.06
C LYS A 418 23.33 12.25 -0.72
N GLN A 419 22.47 11.75 -1.59
CA GLN A 419 21.82 10.45 -1.39
C GLN A 419 22.33 9.47 -2.45
N ALA A 420 22.66 8.26 -2.03
CA ALA A 420 23.02 7.16 -2.89
C ALA A 420 21.92 6.09 -2.83
N LEU A 421 21.31 5.83 -3.99
CA LEU A 421 20.31 4.77 -4.18
C LEU A 421 20.93 3.45 -4.67
N THR A 422 22.23 3.46 -5.00
CA THR A 422 22.98 2.27 -5.43
C THR A 422 24.32 2.19 -4.72
N ALA A 423 24.89 0.99 -4.67
CA ALA A 423 26.18 0.76 -4.03
C ALA A 423 27.33 1.48 -4.74
N GLU A 424 27.29 1.55 -6.08
CA GLU A 424 28.30 2.22 -6.91
C GLU A 424 28.31 3.72 -6.62
N THR A 425 27.12 4.32 -6.51
CA THR A 425 26.96 5.73 -6.19
C THR A 425 27.48 6.03 -4.78
N ALA A 426 27.17 5.16 -3.81
CA ALA A 426 27.69 5.29 -2.45
C ALA A 426 29.23 5.18 -2.41
N LEU A 427 29.81 4.21 -3.11
CA LEU A 427 31.27 4.03 -3.23
C LEU A 427 31.96 5.23 -3.89
N SER A 428 31.31 5.88 -4.86
CA SER A 428 31.81 7.11 -5.46
C SER A 428 31.88 8.25 -4.43
N TYR A 429 30.81 8.44 -3.67
CA TYR A 429 30.76 9.48 -2.64
C TYR A 429 31.68 9.22 -1.44
N LEU A 430 31.94 7.96 -1.08
CA LEU A 430 32.89 7.59 -0.03
C LEU A 430 34.32 8.06 -0.29
N LYS A 431 34.70 8.28 -1.55
CA LYS A 431 36.03 8.78 -1.94
C LYS A 431 36.16 10.30 -1.87
N ALA A 432 35.05 11.01 -1.67
CA ALA A 432 35.03 12.47 -1.70
C ALA A 432 35.63 13.04 -0.40
N PRO A 433 36.64 13.93 -0.47
CA PRO A 433 37.27 14.50 0.72
C PRO A 433 36.33 15.40 1.54
N GLU A 434 35.20 15.81 0.96
CA GLU A 434 34.18 16.62 1.61
C GLU A 434 33.17 15.81 2.44
N LEU A 435 33.27 14.47 2.46
CA LEU A 435 32.36 13.63 3.23
C LEU A 435 32.62 13.75 4.73
N VAL A 436 31.67 14.33 5.48
CA VAL A 436 31.80 14.55 6.93
C VAL A 436 31.02 13.54 7.79
N GLY A 437 30.11 12.79 7.21
CA GLY A 437 29.38 11.73 7.91
C GLY A 437 28.48 10.94 7.00
N ILE A 438 28.08 9.75 7.45
CA ILE A 438 27.21 8.84 6.72
C ILE A 438 25.96 8.57 7.56
N PHE A 439 24.80 8.74 6.94
CA PHE A 439 23.52 8.30 7.47
C PHE A 439 23.03 7.10 6.65
N VAL A 440 23.10 5.90 7.24
CA VAL A 440 22.50 4.70 6.68
C VAL A 440 21.01 4.73 7.01
N THR A 441 20.17 4.88 5.98
CA THR A 441 18.75 5.14 6.15
C THR A 441 17.87 3.89 6.14
N ASP A 442 18.33 2.83 5.46
CA ASP A 442 17.59 1.58 5.30
C ASP A 442 18.49 0.35 5.45
N PHE A 443 17.85 -0.80 5.58
CA PHE A 443 18.49 -2.09 5.85
C PHE A 443 19.24 -2.66 4.64
N GLY A 444 19.16 -2.06 3.45
CA GLY A 444 19.76 -2.63 2.24
C GLY A 444 21.27 -2.83 2.36
N ILE A 445 21.97 -1.97 3.12
CA ILE A 445 23.41 -2.12 3.36
C ILE A 445 23.79 -3.38 4.14
N ALA A 446 22.84 -3.95 4.90
CA ALA A 446 23.04 -5.18 5.67
C ALA A 446 22.94 -6.44 4.80
N ASP A 447 22.47 -6.33 3.54
CA ASP A 447 22.45 -7.47 2.64
C ASP A 447 23.89 -7.90 2.29
N THR A 448 24.11 -9.21 2.26
CA THR A 448 25.38 -9.83 1.91
C THR A 448 25.91 -9.39 0.54
N MET A 449 25.03 -9.09 -0.43
CA MET A 449 25.43 -8.53 -1.73
C MET A 449 26.18 -7.19 -1.59
N HIS A 450 25.88 -6.40 -0.54
CA HIS A 450 26.48 -5.10 -0.26
C HIS A 450 27.67 -5.18 0.69
N SER A 451 28.19 -6.39 0.97
CA SER A 451 29.34 -6.59 1.87
C SER A 451 30.58 -5.78 1.46
N GLY A 452 30.78 -5.55 0.15
CA GLY A 452 31.85 -4.70 -0.35
C GLY A 452 31.69 -3.24 0.07
N LEU A 453 30.49 -2.67 -0.09
CA LEU A 453 30.15 -1.32 0.37
C LEU A 453 30.23 -1.23 1.90
N LEU A 454 29.65 -2.19 2.62
CA LEU A 454 29.68 -2.23 4.08
C LEU A 454 31.11 -2.20 4.63
N LYS A 455 32.04 -2.98 4.04
CA LYS A 455 33.46 -2.95 4.41
C LYS A 455 34.08 -1.55 4.25
N GLN A 456 33.74 -0.84 3.18
CA GLN A 456 34.22 0.53 2.95
C GLN A 456 33.62 1.55 3.93
N VAL A 457 32.33 1.41 4.26
CA VAL A 457 31.66 2.24 5.28
C VAL A 457 32.27 2.00 6.67
N VAL A 458 32.55 0.74 7.04
CA VAL A 458 33.27 0.40 8.28
C VAL A 458 34.67 1.01 8.28
N GLN A 459 35.39 0.93 7.15
CA GLN A 459 36.73 1.50 7.05
C GLN A 459 36.71 3.03 7.20
N TYR A 460 35.75 3.71 6.56
CA TYR A 460 35.53 5.15 6.73
C TYR A 460 35.37 5.54 8.22
N ALA A 461 34.55 4.79 8.96
CA ALA A 461 34.39 5.02 10.40
C ALA A 461 35.71 4.78 11.17
N LYS A 462 36.41 3.66 10.90
CA LYS A 462 37.71 3.36 11.51
C LYS A 462 38.74 4.45 11.28
N ASP A 463 38.67 5.13 10.14
CA ASP A 463 39.59 6.19 9.77
C ASP A 463 39.29 7.57 10.38
N GLY A 464 38.20 7.70 11.14
CA GLY A 464 37.80 8.95 11.80
C GLY A 464 36.41 9.45 11.42
N GLY A 465 35.73 8.76 10.50
CA GLY A 465 34.40 9.10 10.04
C GLY A 465 33.30 8.86 11.08
N LEU A 466 32.18 9.55 10.89
CA LEU A 466 30.95 9.35 11.66
C LEU A 466 29.94 8.59 10.82
N VAL A 467 29.44 7.47 11.33
CA VAL A 467 28.40 6.67 10.67
C VAL A 467 27.24 6.44 11.62
N VAL A 468 26.02 6.71 11.17
CA VAL A 468 24.80 6.45 11.95
C VAL A 468 23.85 5.58 11.13
N ALA A 469 23.42 4.46 11.70
CA ALA A 469 22.36 3.63 11.16
C ALA A 469 21.05 3.92 11.90
N ALA A 470 20.07 4.46 11.19
CA ALA A 470 18.80 4.87 11.78
C ALA A 470 17.68 4.80 10.74
N GLY A 471 16.47 5.16 11.15
CA GLY A 471 15.30 5.17 10.30
C GLY A 471 14.84 3.77 9.90
N GLN A 472 14.58 3.53 8.61
CA GLN A 472 14.06 2.25 8.13
C GLN A 472 15.04 1.10 8.38
N PHE A 473 16.33 1.41 8.60
CA PHE A 473 17.31 0.43 9.02
C PHE A 473 16.83 -0.34 10.25
N SER A 474 16.28 0.35 11.25
CA SER A 474 15.83 -0.25 12.51
C SER A 474 14.56 -1.09 12.35
N GLY A 475 13.61 -0.66 11.52
CA GLY A 475 12.31 -1.31 11.37
C GLY A 475 12.32 -2.64 10.61
N ARG A 476 13.41 -2.93 9.89
CA ARG A 476 13.57 -4.16 9.07
C ARG A 476 14.75 -5.00 9.51
N LEU A 477 15.41 -4.65 10.61
CA LEU A 477 16.53 -5.39 11.14
C LEU A 477 16.01 -6.69 11.79
N CYS A 478 16.08 -7.81 11.09
CA CYS A 478 15.67 -9.10 11.62
C CYS A 478 16.57 -10.25 11.17
N GLY A 479 16.80 -11.19 12.07
CA GLY A 479 17.40 -12.48 11.74
C GLY A 479 18.85 -12.38 11.26
N PRO A 480 19.31 -13.19 10.29
CA PRO A 480 20.74 -13.36 9.96
C PRO A 480 21.49 -12.07 9.56
N ASN A 481 20.77 -11.10 9.00
CA ASN A 481 21.37 -9.86 8.48
C ASN A 481 21.84 -8.92 9.59
N ASP A 482 21.21 -8.95 10.77
CA ASP A 482 21.62 -8.13 11.91
C ASP A 482 23.04 -8.49 12.36
N ARG A 483 23.29 -9.78 12.47
CA ARG A 483 24.54 -10.39 12.90
C ARG A 483 25.62 -10.14 11.88
N HIS A 484 25.34 -10.37 10.59
CA HIS A 484 26.28 -10.09 9.51
C HIS A 484 26.72 -8.62 9.53
N PHE A 485 25.75 -7.71 9.64
CA PHE A 485 26.02 -6.28 9.69
C PHE A 485 26.91 -5.92 10.89
N PHE A 486 26.50 -6.21 12.12
CA PHE A 486 27.26 -5.83 13.33
C PHE A 486 28.61 -6.55 13.45
N GLN A 487 28.73 -7.79 12.95
CA GLN A 487 30.02 -8.49 12.88
C GLN A 487 31.02 -7.79 11.97
N ALA A 488 30.57 -7.14 10.88
CA ALA A 488 31.47 -6.35 10.03
C ALA A 488 32.11 -5.17 10.79
N TRP A 489 31.40 -4.63 11.79
CA TRP A 489 31.92 -3.61 12.71
C TRP A 489 32.81 -4.19 13.81
N GLY A 490 32.86 -5.52 13.98
CA GLY A 490 33.53 -6.19 15.10
C GLY A 490 32.74 -6.11 16.40
N LEU A 491 31.42 -5.92 16.31
CA LEU A 491 30.52 -5.78 17.46
C LEU A 491 29.72 -7.06 17.68
N SER A 492 29.46 -7.38 18.96
CA SER A 492 28.60 -8.51 19.38
C SER A 492 27.13 -8.10 19.54
N TRP A 493 26.77 -6.92 19.03
CA TRP A 493 25.43 -6.35 19.15
C TRP A 493 24.40 -7.21 18.41
N LYS A 494 23.18 -7.22 18.93
CA LYS A 494 22.03 -7.90 18.33
C LYS A 494 20.76 -7.10 18.63
N GLY A 495 19.79 -7.17 17.73
CA GLY A 495 18.44 -6.72 18.05
C GLY A 495 17.85 -7.55 19.18
N ASP A 496 17.17 -6.90 20.11
CA ASP A 496 16.53 -7.56 21.24
C ASP A 496 15.09 -7.05 21.42
N SER A 497 14.75 -6.38 22.51
CA SER A 497 13.37 -6.00 22.75
C SER A 497 12.85 -4.94 21.76
N TYR A 498 11.54 -4.94 21.54
CA TYR A 498 10.86 -3.99 20.67
C TYR A 498 9.64 -3.42 21.36
N HIS A 499 9.73 -2.18 21.81
CA HIS A 499 8.63 -1.54 22.54
C HIS A 499 8.70 -0.01 22.48
N ARG A 500 7.62 0.64 22.91
CA ARG A 500 7.58 2.08 23.16
C ARG A 500 7.68 2.34 24.65
N THR A 501 8.50 3.30 25.05
CA THR A 501 8.47 3.89 26.40
C THR A 501 9.20 5.23 26.38
N THR A 502 9.17 5.95 27.50
CA THR A 502 9.99 7.14 27.73
C THR A 502 11.37 6.75 28.26
N PHE A 503 12.40 7.17 27.53
CA PHE A 503 13.81 6.96 27.89
C PHE A 503 14.45 8.27 28.35
N GLN A 504 15.45 8.19 29.24
CA GLN A 504 16.23 9.35 29.69
C GLN A 504 17.64 9.32 29.11
N LYS A 505 18.21 10.50 28.88
CA LYS A 505 19.60 10.61 28.41
C LYS A 505 20.56 10.00 29.43
N ASN A 506 21.53 9.22 28.97
CA ASN A 506 22.52 8.58 29.83
C ASN A 506 23.68 9.55 30.12
N PRO A 507 23.84 10.07 31.36
CA PRO A 507 24.91 11.00 31.67
C PRO A 507 26.31 10.36 31.63
N ALA A 508 26.42 9.03 31.60
CA ALA A 508 27.71 8.35 31.48
C ALA A 508 28.29 8.45 30.06
N ASN A 509 27.43 8.56 29.04
CA ASN A 509 27.82 8.54 27.62
C ASN A 509 28.50 9.86 27.18
N GLU A 510 29.57 9.76 26.40
CA GLU A 510 30.37 10.91 25.95
C GLU A 510 29.59 11.84 25.01
N LEU A 511 28.78 11.29 24.10
CA LEU A 511 27.95 12.08 23.18
C LEU A 511 26.99 12.99 23.95
N VAL A 512 26.36 12.44 25.01
CA VAL A 512 25.43 13.17 25.87
C VAL A 512 26.13 14.31 26.60
N LYS A 513 27.36 14.09 27.09
CA LYS A 513 28.17 15.14 27.73
C LYS A 513 28.53 16.27 26.77
N LEU A 514 28.80 15.94 25.51
CA LEU A 514 29.17 16.91 24.46
C LEU A 514 27.98 17.68 23.88
N ASN A 515 26.76 17.17 24.04
CA ASN A 515 25.54 17.74 23.44
C ASN A 515 24.49 18.03 24.53
N PRO A 516 24.65 19.12 25.31
CA PRO A 516 23.72 19.47 26.37
C PRO A 516 22.30 19.80 25.90
N SER A 517 22.10 20.14 24.61
CA SER A 517 20.78 20.41 24.03
C SER A 517 20.02 19.15 23.64
N LEU A 518 20.61 17.96 23.79
CA LEU A 518 19.87 16.71 23.65
C LEU A 518 18.68 16.69 24.65
N PRO A 519 17.49 16.25 24.21
CA PRO A 519 16.33 16.13 25.09
C PRO A 519 16.65 15.36 26.37
N GLN A 520 16.16 15.83 27.52
CA GLN A 520 16.36 15.14 28.80
C GLN A 520 15.78 13.73 28.77
N SER A 521 14.61 13.60 28.12
CA SER A 521 13.89 12.36 27.91
C SER A 521 12.96 12.49 26.73
N TYR A 522 12.63 11.39 26.05
CA TYR A 522 11.51 11.34 25.11
C TYR A 522 10.96 9.92 24.96
N SER A 523 9.67 9.84 24.58
CA SER A 523 9.02 8.57 24.23
C SER A 523 9.34 8.23 22.78
N MET A 524 9.76 6.99 22.53
CA MET A 524 9.97 6.46 21.18
C MET A 524 9.59 4.99 21.11
N LYS A 525 9.11 4.54 19.95
CA LYS A 525 8.92 3.11 19.66
C LYS A 525 10.18 2.58 18.98
N ALA A 526 10.94 1.74 19.66
CA ALA A 526 12.27 1.36 19.20
C ALA A 526 12.55 -0.13 19.22
N LEU A 527 13.43 -0.56 18.32
CA LEU A 527 14.17 -1.82 18.42
C LEU A 527 15.44 -1.60 19.25
N HIS A 528 15.61 -2.35 20.32
CA HIS A 528 16.71 -2.18 21.25
C HIS A 528 17.93 -3.00 20.82
N MET A 529 19.12 -2.50 21.13
CA MET A 529 20.38 -3.23 20.95
C MET A 529 20.85 -3.81 22.28
N ALA A 530 21.02 -5.13 22.32
CA ALA A 530 21.63 -5.84 23.45
C ALA A 530 23.11 -6.14 23.21
N ASN A 531 23.78 -6.67 24.23
CA ASN A 531 25.24 -6.91 24.27
C ASN A 531 26.07 -5.65 24.03
N ILE A 532 25.58 -4.51 24.55
CA ILE A 532 26.23 -3.21 24.44
C ILE A 532 26.98 -2.87 25.74
N GLY A 533 28.01 -2.03 25.65
CA GLY A 533 28.58 -1.40 26.84
C GLY A 533 27.63 -0.34 27.39
N GLN A 534 27.45 -0.25 28.71
CA GLN A 534 26.55 0.77 29.28
C GLN A 534 27.00 2.21 29.01
N ASP A 535 28.30 2.44 28.83
CA ASP A 535 28.87 3.73 28.41
C ASP A 535 28.51 4.09 26.96
N SER A 536 28.12 3.10 26.14
CA SER A 536 27.72 3.28 24.74
C SER A 536 26.25 3.66 24.59
N ALA A 537 25.41 3.40 25.59
CA ALA A 537 23.99 3.75 25.56
C ALA A 537 23.79 5.28 25.63
N VAL A 538 23.11 5.87 24.66
CA VAL A 538 22.81 7.32 24.63
C VAL A 538 21.55 7.64 25.43
N TYR A 539 20.54 6.76 25.34
CA TYR A 539 19.31 6.82 26.13
C TYR A 539 19.07 5.48 26.81
N VAL A 540 18.61 5.51 28.05
CA VAL A 540 18.36 4.32 28.88
C VAL A 540 16.97 4.38 29.52
N PRO A 541 16.33 3.22 29.75
CA PRO A 541 15.10 3.17 30.53
C PRO A 541 15.40 3.48 32.00
N THR A 542 14.42 4.07 32.69
CA THR A 542 14.46 4.32 34.13
C THR A 542 13.78 3.18 34.90
N SER A 543 13.89 3.19 36.22
CA SER A 543 13.13 2.26 37.09
C SER A 543 11.61 2.39 36.94
N ASP A 544 11.13 3.56 36.49
CA ASP A 544 9.71 3.84 36.31
C ASP A 544 9.24 3.58 34.86
N SER A 545 10.16 3.28 33.95
CA SER A 545 9.85 3.07 32.54
C SER A 545 9.02 1.79 32.36
N ARG A 546 7.93 1.92 31.61
CA ARG A 546 6.96 0.87 31.31
C ARG A 546 6.60 0.92 29.83
N PRO A 547 6.33 -0.23 29.17
CA PRO A 547 5.85 -0.22 27.81
C PRO A 547 4.55 0.57 27.66
N GLU A 548 4.52 1.49 26.70
CA GLU A 548 3.36 2.27 26.28
C GLU A 548 2.65 1.50 25.15
N SER A 549 1.83 0.51 25.51
CA SER A 549 1.11 -0.36 24.57
C SER A 549 -0.39 -0.39 24.85
N LEU A 550 -1.20 -0.50 23.78
CA LEU A 550 -2.64 -0.76 23.87
C LEU A 550 -2.97 -2.24 24.07
N VAL A 551 -2.01 -3.13 23.83
CA VAL A 551 -2.21 -4.59 23.81
C VAL A 551 -1.50 -5.27 24.99
N TRP A 552 -0.39 -4.71 25.46
CA TRP A 552 0.39 -5.27 26.57
C TRP A 552 0.24 -4.44 27.83
N ALA A 553 0.20 -5.12 28.97
CA ALA A 553 0.17 -4.46 30.26
C ALA A 553 1.44 -3.61 30.48
N PRO A 554 1.35 -2.44 31.14
CA PRO A 554 2.48 -1.56 31.42
C PRO A 554 3.35 -2.10 32.58
N THR A 555 3.96 -3.26 32.39
CA THR A 555 4.88 -3.88 33.35
C THR A 555 6.21 -3.11 33.40
N PRO A 556 6.87 -2.99 34.56
CA PRO A 556 8.19 -2.35 34.63
C PRO A 556 9.19 -3.01 33.67
N ILE A 557 10.01 -2.20 33.00
CA ILE A 557 11.13 -2.71 32.19
C ILE A 557 12.22 -3.20 33.13
N THR A 558 12.59 -4.48 33.01
CA THR A 558 13.59 -5.13 33.87
C THR A 558 14.94 -5.29 33.20
N ASN A 559 15.01 -5.25 31.87
CA ASN A 559 16.26 -5.33 31.12
C ASN A 559 16.85 -3.93 30.92
N HIS A 560 17.93 -3.62 31.64
CA HIS A 560 18.69 -2.38 31.50
C HIS A 560 20.04 -2.59 30.79
N GLU A 561 20.27 -3.78 30.21
CA GLU A 561 21.48 -4.12 29.44
C GLU A 561 21.32 -3.90 27.93
N GLU A 562 20.19 -3.32 27.53
CA GLU A 562 19.86 -2.94 26.18
C GLU A 562 19.49 -1.45 26.10
N ALA A 563 19.64 -0.85 24.91
CA ALA A 563 19.27 0.54 24.69
C ALA A 563 18.70 0.78 23.29
N PRO A 564 17.75 1.73 23.16
CA PRO A 564 17.16 2.10 21.87
C PRO A 564 18.07 2.99 21.02
N ALA A 565 19.06 3.66 21.61
CA ALA A 565 20.03 4.50 20.92
C ALA A 565 21.42 4.31 21.52
N VAL A 566 22.40 3.99 20.68
CA VAL A 566 23.76 3.65 21.10
C VAL A 566 24.80 4.31 20.19
N GLN A 567 25.94 4.69 20.74
CA GLN A 567 27.10 5.15 19.98
C GLN A 567 28.37 4.50 20.54
N PHE A 568 29.19 3.96 19.65
CA PHE A 568 30.42 3.26 20.00
C PHE A 568 31.59 3.77 19.17
N ARG A 569 32.76 3.86 19.80
CA ARG A 569 33.99 4.31 19.15
C ARG A 569 34.61 3.17 18.34
N ILE A 570 34.83 3.41 17.05
CA ILE A 570 35.45 2.42 16.14
C ILE A 570 36.67 3.03 15.48
N GLY A 571 37.85 2.49 15.77
CA GLY A 571 39.12 3.10 15.38
C GLY A 571 39.23 4.54 15.88
N ARG A 572 39.36 5.50 14.95
CA ARG A 572 39.39 6.93 15.26
C ARG A 572 38.02 7.61 15.20
N GLY A 573 37.00 6.97 14.62
CA GLY A 573 35.66 7.53 14.44
C GLY A 573 34.60 6.86 15.31
N TYR A 574 33.34 6.98 14.90
CA TYR A 574 32.19 6.51 15.66
C TYR A 574 31.15 5.83 14.77
N PHE A 575 30.55 4.77 15.33
CA PHE A 575 29.34 4.14 14.80
C PHE A 575 28.18 4.36 15.77
N GLY A 576 27.08 4.92 15.28
CA GLY A 576 25.84 5.13 16.00
C GLY A 576 24.71 4.26 15.45
N TYR A 577 23.80 3.83 16.33
CA TYR A 577 22.55 3.18 15.98
C TYR A 577 21.39 3.87 16.70
N ILE A 578 20.28 4.10 15.98
CA ILE A 578 19.03 4.59 16.54
C ILE A 578 17.91 3.64 16.12
N GLY A 579 17.27 3.04 17.11
CA GLY A 579 16.25 2.02 16.95
C GLY A 579 14.84 2.54 16.76
N ASP A 580 14.63 3.85 16.84
CA ASP A 580 13.31 4.47 16.70
C ASP A 580 12.72 4.23 15.30
N VAL A 581 11.66 3.43 15.25
CA VAL A 581 11.00 3.04 13.99
C VAL A 581 10.00 4.06 13.49
N ASN A 582 9.53 4.95 14.38
CA ASN A 582 8.52 5.96 14.05
C ASN A 582 9.15 7.33 13.78
N THR A 583 10.44 7.48 14.07
CA THR A 583 11.19 8.72 13.83
C THR A 583 10.54 9.91 14.50
N GLU A 584 10.41 9.83 15.81
CA GLU A 584 9.89 10.92 16.63
C GLU A 584 10.71 12.20 16.42
N GLU A 585 10.11 13.37 16.62
CA GLU A 585 10.79 14.66 16.36
C GLU A 585 12.12 14.79 17.14
N ALA A 586 12.15 14.29 18.37
CA ALA A 586 13.34 14.25 19.21
C ALA A 586 14.50 13.42 18.63
N THR A 587 14.19 12.39 17.83
CA THR A 587 15.20 11.55 17.15
C THR A 587 16.07 12.36 16.19
N THR A 588 15.56 13.45 15.62
CA THR A 588 16.35 14.37 14.79
C THR A 588 17.53 14.96 15.56
N SER A 589 17.32 15.36 16.82
CA SER A 589 18.40 15.91 17.65
C SER A 589 19.47 14.85 17.94
N VAL A 590 19.06 13.60 18.21
CA VAL A 590 19.98 12.48 18.47
C VAL A 590 20.83 12.17 17.23
N LEU A 591 20.20 12.08 16.06
CA LEU A 591 20.89 11.86 14.78
C LEU A 591 21.89 12.99 14.48
N LEU A 592 21.47 14.25 14.63
CA LEU A 592 22.35 15.39 14.44
C LEU A 592 23.52 15.38 15.41
N ALA A 593 23.31 15.00 16.67
CA ALA A 593 24.40 14.86 17.64
C ALA A 593 25.39 13.78 17.21
N MET A 594 24.91 12.59 16.82
CA MET A 594 25.76 11.48 16.38
C MET A 594 26.56 11.80 15.10
N LEU A 595 26.06 12.71 14.25
CA LEU A 595 26.75 13.24 13.08
C LEU A 595 27.60 14.49 13.37
N GLY A 596 27.67 14.97 14.62
CA GLY A 596 28.45 16.15 15.00
C GLY A 596 27.88 17.49 14.50
N LEU A 597 26.55 17.58 14.34
CA LEU A 597 25.82 18.72 13.75
C LEU A 597 24.86 19.45 14.72
N LEU A 598 24.69 18.96 15.96
CA LEU A 598 23.78 19.55 16.95
C LEU A 598 24.40 20.75 17.69
N ASP A 599 25.24 20.50 18.71
CA ASP A 599 25.70 21.54 19.66
C ASP A 599 27.13 22.04 19.43
N HIS A 600 28.01 21.27 18.79
CA HIS A 600 29.42 21.64 18.64
C HIS A 600 29.91 21.57 17.19
N LYS A 601 30.66 22.61 16.76
CA LYS A 601 31.45 22.59 15.53
C LYS A 601 32.53 21.52 15.69
N TYR A 602 32.41 20.42 14.95
CA TYR A 602 33.50 19.47 14.75
C TYR A 602 34.70 20.23 14.11
N ASP A 603 35.66 20.67 14.93
CA ASP A 603 36.88 21.30 14.46
C ASP A 603 37.88 20.19 14.14
N SER A 604 37.76 19.61 12.94
CA SER A 604 38.59 18.50 12.43
C SER A 604 40.10 18.78 12.41
N ARG A 605 40.54 19.96 12.87
CA ARG A 605 41.93 20.42 12.86
C ARG A 605 42.67 20.25 14.18
N LYS A 606 42.01 19.86 15.27
CA LYS A 606 42.69 19.63 16.56
C LYS A 606 43.02 18.16 16.76
N ASP A 607 44.04 17.71 16.06
CA ASP A 607 44.79 16.50 16.42
C ASP A 607 45.90 16.89 17.43
N PRO A 608 45.95 16.31 18.64
CA PRO A 608 47.04 16.55 19.60
C PRO A 608 48.39 15.91 19.20
N SER A 609 48.50 15.22 18.06
CA SER A 609 49.67 14.36 17.76
C SER A 609 50.77 14.97 16.88
N HIS A 610 50.71 16.25 16.51
CA HIS A 610 51.75 16.91 15.68
C HIS A 610 52.52 18.05 16.35
N SER A 611 52.94 17.87 17.61
CA SER A 611 54.08 18.61 18.15
C SER A 611 55.12 17.65 18.73
N ASN A 612 56.10 17.27 17.90
CA ASN A 612 57.48 17.04 18.33
C ASN A 612 58.38 16.79 17.10
N SER A 613 59.04 17.84 16.65
CA SER A 613 60.37 17.75 16.02
C SER A 613 61.34 18.56 16.89
N PRO A 614 62.57 18.07 17.10
CA PRO A 614 63.41 18.52 18.20
C PRO A 614 64.26 19.74 17.81
N SER A 615 64.09 20.84 18.53
CA SER A 615 65.07 21.92 18.58
C SER A 615 65.91 21.79 19.84
N ALA A 616 67.21 21.57 19.65
CA ALA A 616 68.21 21.57 20.70
C ALA A 616 68.29 22.91 21.44
N SER A 617 68.31 22.89 22.79
CA SER A 617 69.38 23.54 23.57
C SER A 617 69.27 23.24 25.08
N ARG A 618 70.40 22.75 25.61
CA ARG A 618 71.06 22.97 26.92
C ARG A 618 70.26 23.17 28.22
N ASN A 619 70.67 22.32 29.18
CA ASN A 619 70.85 22.51 30.63
C ASN A 619 69.61 22.87 31.46
N ASP A 620 69.19 21.99 32.37
CA ASP A 620 69.79 21.97 33.72
C ASP A 620 69.36 20.73 34.53
N THR A 621 70.23 20.36 35.45
CA THR A 621 70.17 19.20 36.34
C THR A 621 69.06 19.27 37.41
N SER A 622 68.36 18.16 37.69
CA SER A 622 68.17 17.70 39.07
C SER A 622 67.66 16.25 39.14
N ILE A 623 68.20 15.59 40.16
CA ILE A 623 68.11 14.19 40.55
C ILE A 623 66.78 13.92 41.27
N ILE A 624 66.17 12.74 41.09
CA ILE A 624 65.70 11.85 42.17
C ILE A 624 65.29 10.48 41.59
N ARG A 625 65.83 9.44 42.22
CA ARG A 625 65.57 8.00 42.03
C ARG A 625 64.13 7.65 42.44
N SER A 626 63.48 6.68 41.79
CA SER A 626 63.31 5.33 42.36
C SER A 626 62.33 4.42 41.61
N ARG A 627 62.72 3.13 41.56
CA ARG A 627 61.91 1.90 41.69
C ARG A 627 60.99 1.43 40.54
N ARG A 628 61.57 0.51 39.75
CA ARG A 628 60.89 -0.68 39.17
C ARG A 628 60.22 -1.53 40.28
N PRO A 629 59.14 -2.24 39.94
CA PRO A 629 59.18 -3.69 40.13
C PRO A 629 58.60 -4.52 38.96
N LYS A 630 59.42 -5.51 38.59
CA LYS A 630 59.13 -6.93 38.29
C LYS A 630 57.89 -7.31 37.49
N GLN A 631 58.20 -7.82 36.29
CA GLN A 631 57.45 -8.82 35.52
C GLN A 631 57.19 -10.09 36.35
N THR A 632 55.97 -10.62 36.25
CA THR A 632 55.64 -12.01 36.58
C THR A 632 54.92 -12.65 35.39
N ALA A 633 55.54 -13.70 34.87
CA ALA A 633 55.01 -14.60 33.85
C ALA A 633 53.76 -15.33 34.36
N ARG A 634 52.75 -15.49 33.49
CA ARG A 634 51.59 -16.33 33.76
C ARG A 634 51.45 -17.39 32.66
N LYS A 635 51.46 -18.64 33.10
CA LYS A 635 51.41 -19.89 32.35
C LYS A 635 50.08 -20.05 31.60
N THR A 636 50.18 -20.54 30.38
CA THR A 636 49.14 -21.17 29.55
C THR A 636 48.69 -22.50 30.15
N ALA A 637 47.39 -22.75 30.19
CA ALA A 637 46.79 -24.06 30.44
C ALA A 637 45.70 -24.31 29.38
N SER A 638 45.86 -25.41 28.62
CA SER A 638 44.88 -25.93 27.68
C SER A 638 43.85 -26.78 28.42
N LEU A 639 42.60 -26.74 27.95
CA LEU A 639 41.50 -27.59 28.42
C LEU A 639 41.04 -28.47 27.27
N THR A 640 41.09 -29.77 27.54
CA THR A 640 40.76 -30.93 26.71
C THR A 640 39.26 -31.19 26.64
N GLN A 641 38.81 -31.71 25.49
CA GLN A 641 37.47 -32.26 25.25
C GLN A 641 37.32 -33.66 25.87
N PRO A 642 36.10 -34.13 26.16
CA PRO A 642 35.81 -35.55 26.35
C PRO A 642 35.09 -36.16 25.14
N ALA A 643 35.50 -37.37 24.79
CA ALA A 643 34.83 -38.31 23.88
C ALA A 643 34.47 -39.59 24.65
N PHE A 644 33.44 -40.33 24.19
CA PHE A 644 33.23 -41.80 24.25
C PHE A 644 31.72 -42.14 24.05
N PRO A 645 31.31 -43.38 23.70
CA PRO A 645 31.98 -44.42 22.89
C PRO A 645 31.06 -45.05 21.80
N GLU A 646 31.70 -45.71 20.83
CA GLU A 646 31.11 -46.66 19.87
C GLU A 646 30.99 -48.08 20.46
N THR A 647 30.03 -48.88 19.96
CA THR A 647 30.00 -50.35 20.08
C THR A 647 29.77 -50.99 18.71
N GLY A 648 30.69 -51.87 18.29
CA GLY A 648 30.51 -52.79 17.14
C GLY A 648 29.67 -54.02 17.52
N ARG A 649 29.56 -55.14 16.79
CA ARG A 649 30.04 -55.66 15.49
C ARG A 649 29.35 -57.05 15.33
N SER A 650 29.10 -57.53 14.09
CA SER A 650 29.08 -58.97 13.69
C SER A 650 27.85 -59.82 14.14
N SER A 651 27.22 -60.75 13.39
CA SER A 651 27.74 -61.83 12.51
C SER A 651 26.67 -62.49 11.60
N SER A 652 27.02 -62.69 10.32
CA SER A 652 26.87 -63.85 9.41
C SER A 652 25.75 -64.92 9.48
N GLY A 653 25.19 -65.22 8.29
CA GLY A 653 25.01 -66.56 7.70
C GLY A 653 23.56 -67.04 7.50
N THR A 654 23.11 -67.83 6.50
CA THR A 654 23.67 -68.48 5.29
C THR A 654 22.50 -69.18 4.54
N ARG A 655 22.41 -69.03 3.20
CA ARG A 655 21.92 -69.94 2.13
C ARG A 655 20.44 -70.41 1.93
N ILE A 656 20.01 -70.17 0.67
CA ILE A 656 19.45 -71.07 -0.38
C ILE A 656 18.01 -71.62 -0.25
N GLY A 657 17.20 -71.39 -1.31
CA GLY A 657 16.10 -72.29 -1.67
C GLY A 657 15.07 -71.69 -2.65
N THR A 658 15.32 -71.83 -3.95
CA THR A 658 14.38 -71.66 -5.09
C THR A 658 13.09 -72.46 -4.90
N ILE A 659 11.92 -71.95 -5.33
CA ILE A 659 10.85 -72.72 -6.00
C ILE A 659 9.85 -71.78 -6.71
N ILE A 660 9.51 -72.21 -7.92
CA ILE A 660 8.59 -71.65 -8.93
C ILE A 660 7.14 -71.93 -8.53
N GLY A 661 6.20 -71.03 -8.85
CA GLY A 661 4.76 -71.34 -8.73
C GLY A 661 3.84 -70.30 -9.39
N GLN A 662 3.43 -70.60 -10.61
CA GLN A 662 2.40 -69.91 -11.40
C GLN A 662 1.02 -69.97 -10.71
N ASN A 663 0.20 -68.92 -10.86
CA ASN A 663 -1.17 -68.98 -11.42
C ASN A 663 -1.99 -67.71 -11.14
N ARG A 664 -2.30 -66.98 -12.22
CA ARG A 664 -3.58 -66.28 -12.44
C ARG A 664 -4.63 -67.33 -12.90
N PRO A 665 -5.90 -66.97 -13.15
CA PRO A 665 -6.83 -66.08 -12.43
C PRO A 665 -8.21 -66.76 -12.27
N GLN A 666 -9.04 -66.37 -11.30
CA GLN A 666 -10.49 -66.62 -11.43
C GLN A 666 -11.34 -65.47 -10.90
N THR A 667 -12.23 -65.05 -11.79
CA THR A 667 -13.33 -64.11 -11.65
C THR A 667 -14.46 -64.72 -10.84
N ALA A 668 -15.07 -63.94 -9.94
CA ALA A 668 -16.42 -64.22 -9.45
C ALA A 668 -17.12 -62.92 -9.04
N ARG A 669 -18.13 -62.54 -9.85
CA ARG A 669 -19.23 -61.66 -9.45
C ARG A 669 -20.08 -62.36 -8.38
N LYS A 670 -20.50 -61.65 -7.33
CA LYS A 670 -21.86 -61.71 -6.76
C LYS A 670 -22.13 -60.56 -5.76
N SER A 671 -23.03 -59.68 -6.19
CA SER A 671 -24.17 -59.05 -5.47
C SER A 671 -24.17 -58.89 -3.94
N ALA A 672 -24.22 -57.61 -3.55
CA ALA A 672 -25.21 -56.93 -2.68
C ALA A 672 -25.47 -57.40 -1.24
N SER A 673 -25.17 -56.51 -0.28
CA SER A 673 -26.05 -56.24 0.87
C SER A 673 -26.04 -54.74 1.20
N LEU A 674 -27.23 -54.15 1.27
CA LEU A 674 -27.52 -52.75 1.58
C LEU A 674 -27.06 -52.36 2.99
N SER A 675 -26.31 -51.26 3.11
CA SER A 675 -26.33 -50.38 4.28
C SER A 675 -27.14 -49.13 3.90
N GLN A 676 -28.07 -48.75 4.78
CA GLN A 676 -29.01 -47.65 4.52
C GLN A 676 -28.32 -46.29 4.51
N PRO A 677 -28.78 -45.34 3.67
CA PRO A 677 -28.31 -43.96 3.71
C PRO A 677 -28.87 -43.23 4.94
N ILE A 678 -27.99 -42.47 5.57
CA ILE A 678 -28.30 -41.42 6.55
C ILE A 678 -29.21 -40.38 5.86
N PRO A 679 -30.28 -39.89 6.50
CA PRO A 679 -31.14 -38.86 5.89
C PRO A 679 -30.36 -37.55 5.77
N VAL A 680 -30.10 -37.13 4.53
CA VAL A 680 -29.63 -35.78 4.20
C VAL A 680 -30.83 -34.84 4.33
N GLU A 681 -30.78 -33.91 5.26
CA GLU A 681 -31.74 -32.81 5.31
C GLU A 681 -31.70 -32.01 4.00
N SER A 682 -32.88 -31.67 3.51
CA SER A 682 -33.17 -31.13 2.18
C SER A 682 -32.49 -29.80 1.85
N GLY A 683 -31.74 -29.77 0.74
CA GLY A 683 -31.95 -28.81 -0.37
C GLY A 683 -31.78 -27.31 -0.14
N VAL A 684 -30.95 -26.85 0.80
CA VAL A 684 -30.67 -25.41 0.96
C VAL A 684 -29.72 -24.94 -0.16
N ALA A 685 -30.17 -23.96 -0.96
CA ALA A 685 -29.37 -23.28 -1.97
C ALA A 685 -28.05 -22.77 -1.37
N VAL A 686 -26.91 -23.08 -2.00
CA VAL A 686 -25.60 -22.56 -1.59
C VAL A 686 -25.17 -21.47 -2.56
N ILE A 687 -24.92 -20.27 -2.02
CA ILE A 687 -24.48 -19.10 -2.78
C ILE A 687 -23.09 -18.68 -2.32
N LEU A 688 -22.19 -18.48 -3.27
CA LEU A 688 -20.86 -17.91 -3.00
C LEU A 688 -20.85 -16.43 -3.34
N VAL A 689 -20.52 -15.59 -2.36
CA VAL A 689 -20.30 -14.15 -2.55
C VAL A 689 -18.79 -13.90 -2.60
N ILE A 690 -18.30 -13.32 -3.68
CA ILE A 690 -16.88 -12.99 -3.87
C ILE A 690 -16.67 -11.46 -3.75
N SER A 691 -15.85 -11.04 -2.79
CA SER A 691 -15.44 -9.64 -2.53
C SER A 691 -13.95 -9.59 -2.18
N LEU A 692 -13.06 -9.47 -3.17
CA LEU A 692 -11.61 -9.73 -3.02
C LEU A 692 -10.77 -8.52 -2.57
N GLY A 693 -11.39 -7.41 -2.19
CA GLY A 693 -10.80 -6.19 -1.66
C GLY A 693 -11.38 -5.75 -0.30
N ASP A 694 -11.36 -4.45 -0.01
CA ASP A 694 -11.63 -3.91 1.34
C ASP A 694 -13.12 -4.10 1.75
N GLU A 695 -13.37 -5.08 2.63
CA GLU A 695 -14.72 -5.56 3.00
C GLU A 695 -15.55 -4.54 3.80
N ASP A 696 -14.93 -3.63 4.54
CA ASP A 696 -15.61 -2.88 5.60
C ASP A 696 -16.53 -1.77 5.08
N ILE A 697 -16.18 -1.12 3.97
CA ILE A 697 -16.91 0.07 3.51
C ILE A 697 -18.27 -0.31 2.92
N TYR A 698 -18.35 -1.41 2.17
CA TYR A 698 -19.49 -1.69 1.29
C TYR A 698 -20.48 -2.72 1.83
N ASN A 699 -20.09 -3.48 2.86
CA ASN A 699 -21.02 -4.36 3.57
C ASN A 699 -22.15 -3.57 4.26
N SER A 700 -21.90 -2.30 4.63
CA SER A 700 -22.90 -1.43 5.27
C SER A 700 -24.01 -0.98 4.31
N GLU A 701 -23.67 -0.59 3.08
CA GLU A 701 -24.64 -0.08 2.09
C GLU A 701 -25.52 -1.20 1.50
N ARG A 702 -25.05 -2.45 1.53
CA ARG A 702 -25.73 -3.61 0.92
C ARG A 702 -26.30 -4.58 1.96
N GLN A 703 -26.50 -4.11 3.19
CA GLN A 703 -26.98 -4.93 4.29
C GLN A 703 -28.33 -5.61 3.98
N LEU A 704 -29.22 -4.95 3.21
CA LEU A 704 -30.50 -5.54 2.80
C LEU A 704 -30.32 -6.80 1.93
N LEU A 705 -29.43 -6.75 0.93
CA LEU A 705 -29.14 -7.88 0.05
C LEU A 705 -28.57 -9.05 0.84
N PHE A 706 -27.57 -8.76 1.68
CA PHE A 706 -26.89 -9.78 2.46
C PHE A 706 -27.79 -10.42 3.52
N ASN A 707 -28.57 -9.62 4.26
CA ASN A 707 -29.55 -10.15 5.21
C ASN A 707 -30.57 -11.07 4.52
N ARG A 708 -30.97 -10.75 3.29
CA ARG A 708 -31.86 -11.61 2.52
C ARG A 708 -31.18 -12.88 2.04
N LEU A 709 -29.96 -12.79 1.49
CA LEU A 709 -29.20 -13.98 1.10
C LEU A 709 -28.97 -14.92 2.29
N ASP A 710 -28.55 -14.40 3.44
CA ASP A 710 -28.29 -15.19 4.66
C ASP A 710 -29.58 -15.84 5.22
N ARG A 711 -30.74 -15.22 4.99
CA ARG A 711 -32.04 -15.76 5.41
C ARG A 711 -32.53 -16.89 4.49
N GLU A 712 -32.33 -16.75 3.18
CA GLU A 712 -32.97 -17.60 2.17
C GLU A 712 -32.01 -18.65 1.57
N SER A 713 -30.72 -18.59 1.90
CA SER A 713 -29.70 -19.47 1.36
C SER A 713 -28.55 -19.69 2.33
N ARG A 714 -27.74 -20.73 2.09
CA ARG A 714 -26.46 -20.90 2.76
C ARG A 714 -25.41 -20.05 2.02
N VAL A 715 -25.06 -18.91 2.60
CA VAL A 715 -24.09 -17.98 2.00
C VAL A 715 -22.68 -18.32 2.44
N ILE A 716 -21.77 -18.39 1.48
CA ILE A 716 -20.33 -18.47 1.70
C ILE A 716 -19.73 -17.15 1.24
N ARG A 717 -18.97 -16.47 2.11
CA ARG A 717 -18.30 -15.22 1.79
C ARG A 717 -16.82 -15.47 1.54
N ALA A 718 -16.33 -15.08 0.38
CA ALA A 718 -14.94 -15.19 -0.01
C ALA A 718 -14.30 -13.80 -0.12
N SER A 719 -13.54 -13.45 0.92
CA SER A 719 -12.73 -12.23 0.98
C SER A 719 -11.32 -12.38 0.42
N THR A 720 -10.94 -13.60 0.04
CA THR A 720 -9.62 -13.94 -0.48
C THR A 720 -9.72 -14.88 -1.68
N ALA A 721 -8.72 -14.84 -2.55
CA ALA A 721 -8.67 -15.69 -3.74
C ALA A 721 -8.72 -17.19 -3.38
N THR A 722 -8.02 -17.58 -2.30
CA THR A 722 -8.00 -18.96 -1.81
C THR A 722 -9.38 -19.45 -1.41
N VAL A 723 -10.12 -18.67 -0.62
CA VAL A 723 -11.47 -19.03 -0.18
C VAL A 723 -12.43 -19.08 -1.38
N ALA A 724 -12.29 -18.18 -2.35
CA ALA A 724 -13.10 -18.20 -3.57
C ALA A 724 -12.86 -19.50 -4.37
N LEU A 725 -11.60 -19.83 -4.65
CA LEU A 725 -11.23 -21.02 -5.44
C LEU A 725 -11.68 -22.33 -4.79
N GLN A 726 -11.54 -22.44 -3.46
CA GLN A 726 -11.99 -23.61 -2.71
C GLN A 726 -13.50 -23.84 -2.86
N ASN A 727 -14.29 -22.77 -2.76
CA ASN A 727 -15.74 -22.88 -2.76
C ASN A 727 -16.36 -22.94 -4.17
N LEU A 728 -15.69 -22.41 -5.19
CA LEU A 728 -16.11 -22.54 -6.60
C LEU A 728 -16.11 -24.00 -7.11
N SER A 729 -15.51 -24.92 -6.37
CA SER A 729 -15.50 -26.35 -6.70
C SER A 729 -16.56 -27.15 -5.93
N SER A 730 -17.37 -26.49 -5.11
CA SER A 730 -18.41 -27.16 -4.32
C SER A 730 -19.51 -27.70 -5.24
N PRO A 731 -19.89 -28.99 -5.11
CA PRO A 731 -20.97 -29.58 -5.92
C PRO A 731 -22.35 -29.04 -5.52
N ASP A 732 -22.48 -28.44 -4.34
CA ASP A 732 -23.72 -27.86 -3.83
C ASP A 732 -23.91 -26.41 -4.28
N LEU A 733 -22.90 -25.80 -4.92
CA LEU A 733 -22.91 -24.40 -5.32
C LEU A 733 -23.87 -24.20 -6.50
N ILE A 734 -24.92 -23.42 -6.29
CA ILE A 734 -25.91 -23.14 -7.35
C ILE A 734 -25.70 -21.78 -8.02
N GLY A 735 -25.09 -20.82 -7.29
CA GLY A 735 -24.91 -19.47 -7.80
C GLY A 735 -23.73 -18.74 -7.16
N VAL A 736 -23.17 -17.79 -7.91
CA VAL A 736 -22.06 -16.92 -7.49
C VAL A 736 -22.46 -15.46 -7.65
N LEU A 737 -22.36 -14.69 -6.59
CA LEU A 737 -22.48 -13.23 -6.62
C LEU A 737 -21.09 -12.59 -6.61
N ILE A 738 -20.76 -11.88 -7.69
CA ILE A 738 -19.56 -11.06 -7.78
C ILE A 738 -19.93 -9.65 -7.34
N ASN A 739 -19.50 -9.27 -6.14
CA ASN A 739 -19.87 -8.01 -5.51
C ASN A 739 -18.86 -6.88 -5.79
N GLU A 740 -17.64 -7.16 -6.24
CA GLU A 740 -16.57 -6.14 -6.31
C GLU A 740 -15.78 -6.18 -7.62
N PRO A 741 -15.37 -5.03 -8.19
CA PRO A 741 -14.63 -5.00 -9.46
C PRO A 741 -13.19 -5.51 -9.37
N SER A 742 -12.61 -5.72 -8.18
CA SER A 742 -11.21 -6.18 -8.04
C SER A 742 -10.96 -7.53 -8.74
N ILE A 743 -11.98 -8.39 -8.88
CA ILE A 743 -11.88 -9.62 -9.65
C ILE A 743 -11.49 -9.39 -11.13
N ALA A 744 -11.73 -8.19 -11.66
CA ALA A 744 -11.31 -7.81 -13.01
C ALA A 744 -9.80 -7.48 -13.09
N ASN A 745 -9.09 -7.38 -11.96
CA ASN A 745 -7.63 -7.28 -11.92
C ASN A 745 -6.99 -8.66 -12.13
N ILE A 746 -6.74 -8.98 -13.40
CA ILE A 746 -6.27 -10.29 -13.84
C ILE A 746 -4.87 -10.61 -13.34
N ALA A 747 -4.02 -9.62 -13.10
CA ALA A 747 -2.69 -9.87 -12.55
C ALA A 747 -2.78 -10.55 -11.17
N SER A 748 -3.83 -10.22 -10.39
CA SER A 748 -4.00 -10.72 -9.03
C SER A 748 -5.03 -11.85 -8.91
N TYR A 749 -6.02 -11.94 -9.81
CA TYR A 749 -7.17 -12.85 -9.65
C TYR A 749 -7.56 -13.65 -10.91
N ALA A 750 -6.64 -13.83 -11.85
CA ALA A 750 -6.88 -14.62 -13.08
C ALA A 750 -7.51 -15.99 -12.78
N ASP A 751 -6.98 -16.73 -11.81
CA ASP A 751 -7.45 -18.09 -11.50
C ASP A 751 -8.88 -18.09 -10.96
N VAL A 752 -9.21 -17.13 -10.08
CA VAL A 752 -10.57 -16.97 -9.55
C VAL A 752 -11.52 -16.67 -10.69
N LEU A 753 -11.19 -15.70 -11.56
CA LEU A 753 -12.02 -15.32 -12.70
C LEU A 753 -12.20 -16.49 -13.68
N ASN A 754 -11.13 -17.22 -14.00
CA ASN A 754 -11.19 -18.39 -14.88
C ASN A 754 -12.11 -19.48 -14.30
N ARG A 755 -12.05 -19.69 -12.98
CA ARG A 755 -12.92 -20.66 -12.31
C ARG A 755 -14.37 -20.21 -12.25
N VAL A 756 -14.65 -18.92 -12.06
CA VAL A 756 -15.99 -18.32 -12.17
C VAL A 756 -16.55 -18.50 -13.60
N ILE A 757 -15.72 -18.26 -14.63
CA ILE A 757 -16.09 -18.46 -16.04
C ILE A 757 -16.41 -19.93 -16.32
N ALA A 758 -15.60 -20.86 -15.81
CA ALA A 758 -15.85 -22.29 -15.95
C ALA A 758 -17.15 -22.71 -15.25
N PHE A 759 -17.36 -22.27 -14.01
CA PHE A 759 -18.60 -22.51 -13.27
C PHE A 759 -19.85 -22.06 -14.05
N ALA A 760 -19.82 -20.85 -14.62
CA ALA A 760 -20.92 -20.37 -15.47
C ALA A 760 -21.13 -21.25 -16.71
N LYS A 761 -20.04 -21.62 -17.41
CA LYS A 761 -20.11 -22.46 -18.61
C LYS A 761 -20.63 -23.86 -18.34
N ASP A 762 -20.39 -24.40 -17.16
CA ASP A 762 -20.77 -25.76 -16.77
C ASP A 762 -22.19 -25.88 -16.20
N GLY A 763 -22.95 -24.78 -16.19
CA GLY A 763 -24.37 -24.78 -15.78
C GLY A 763 -24.71 -23.86 -14.61
N GLY A 764 -23.70 -23.30 -13.95
CA GLY A 764 -23.88 -22.39 -12.83
C GLY A 764 -24.39 -21.00 -13.25
N THR A 765 -24.95 -20.25 -12.31
CA THR A 765 -25.33 -18.86 -12.52
C THR A 765 -24.37 -17.90 -11.81
N VAL A 766 -23.79 -16.96 -12.56
CA VAL A 766 -22.92 -15.89 -12.02
C VAL A 766 -23.61 -14.56 -12.19
N VAL A 767 -23.81 -13.81 -11.11
CA VAL A 767 -24.39 -12.46 -11.14
C VAL A 767 -23.34 -11.44 -10.72
N PHE A 768 -23.12 -10.44 -11.56
CA PHE A 768 -22.31 -9.27 -11.26
C PHE A 768 -23.22 -8.14 -10.77
N GLY A 769 -22.96 -7.61 -9.58
CA GLY A 769 -23.80 -6.57 -8.99
C GLY A 769 -23.14 -5.92 -7.78
N GLY A 770 -23.93 -5.19 -6.99
CA GLY A 770 -23.42 -4.53 -5.79
C GLY A 770 -22.32 -3.52 -6.11
N SER A 771 -21.16 -3.63 -5.47
CA SER A 771 -20.03 -2.71 -5.71
C SER A 771 -19.37 -2.89 -7.08
N PHE A 772 -19.55 -4.03 -7.76
CA PHE A 772 -19.06 -4.23 -9.13
C PHE A 772 -19.65 -3.17 -10.06
N SER A 773 -20.94 -2.89 -9.94
CA SER A 773 -21.66 -1.94 -10.79
C SER A 773 -21.40 -0.49 -10.42
N SER A 774 -21.06 -0.19 -9.16
CA SER A 774 -20.81 1.18 -8.71
C SER A 774 -19.35 1.63 -8.88
N LEU A 775 -18.39 0.72 -8.81
CA LEU A 775 -16.96 1.04 -8.78
C LEU A 775 -16.22 0.71 -10.07
N ALA A 776 -16.80 -0.10 -10.96
CA ALA A 776 -16.17 -0.39 -12.24
C ALA A 776 -16.19 0.86 -13.14
N SER A 777 -15.01 1.28 -13.61
CA SER A 777 -14.92 2.34 -14.62
C SER A 777 -15.52 1.90 -15.95
N ALA A 778 -15.94 2.85 -16.79
CA ALA A 778 -16.45 2.56 -18.14
C ALA A 778 -15.47 1.72 -18.96
N ARG A 779 -14.18 2.07 -18.90
CA ARG A 779 -13.10 1.32 -19.55
C ARG A 779 -12.98 -0.11 -19.00
N LEU A 780 -13.09 -0.27 -17.68
CA LEU A 780 -13.05 -1.60 -17.06
C LEU A 780 -14.21 -2.44 -17.55
N HIS A 781 -15.43 -1.90 -17.62
CA HIS A 781 -16.59 -2.62 -18.17
C HIS A 781 -16.35 -3.08 -19.61
N ASP A 782 -15.90 -2.18 -20.49
CA ASP A 782 -15.67 -2.49 -21.90
C ASP A 782 -14.63 -3.58 -22.10
N GLU A 783 -13.49 -3.46 -21.42
CA GLU A 783 -12.40 -4.44 -21.48
C GLU A 783 -12.80 -5.76 -20.83
N PHE A 784 -13.44 -5.74 -19.66
CA PHE A 784 -13.81 -6.92 -18.90
C PHE A 784 -14.83 -7.78 -19.66
N TRP A 785 -15.95 -7.19 -20.09
CA TRP A 785 -17.02 -7.96 -20.73
C TRP A 785 -16.56 -8.55 -22.06
N GLN A 786 -15.91 -7.74 -22.90
CA GLN A 786 -15.51 -8.19 -24.23
C GLN A 786 -14.27 -9.08 -24.18
N ALA A 787 -13.20 -8.64 -23.53
CA ALA A 787 -11.92 -9.34 -23.61
C ALA A 787 -11.81 -10.52 -22.65
N LYS A 788 -12.59 -10.54 -21.56
CA LYS A 788 -12.47 -11.59 -20.52
C LYS A 788 -13.68 -12.50 -20.50
N MET A 789 -14.87 -11.94 -20.45
CA MET A 789 -16.09 -12.76 -20.49
C MET A 789 -16.43 -13.20 -21.92
N GLY A 790 -15.94 -12.51 -22.96
CA GLY A 790 -16.33 -12.81 -24.35
C GLY A 790 -17.79 -12.42 -24.65
N ILE A 791 -18.36 -11.52 -23.86
CA ILE A 791 -19.73 -11.03 -23.97
C ILE A 791 -19.68 -9.64 -24.62
N LYS A 792 -20.54 -9.40 -25.61
CA LYS A 792 -20.62 -8.11 -26.33
C LYS A 792 -21.38 -7.04 -25.53
N TRP A 793 -21.11 -6.95 -24.24
CA TRP A 793 -21.61 -5.87 -23.39
C TRP A 793 -20.56 -4.76 -23.32
N THR A 794 -21.02 -3.52 -23.31
CA THR A 794 -20.18 -2.33 -23.16
C THR A 794 -20.81 -1.36 -22.19
N CYS A 795 -20.03 -0.44 -21.64
CA CYS A 795 -20.51 0.59 -20.75
C CYS A 795 -21.61 1.41 -21.46
N GLY A 796 -22.77 1.45 -20.83
CA GLY A 796 -23.89 2.30 -21.20
C GLY A 796 -23.86 3.61 -20.43
N SER A 797 -25.04 4.21 -20.34
CA SER A 797 -25.26 5.40 -19.54
C SER A 797 -25.26 5.09 -18.04
N TYR A 798 -24.99 6.12 -17.25
CA TYR A 798 -25.14 6.09 -15.81
C TYR A 798 -26.25 7.08 -15.45
N ARG A 799 -27.41 6.58 -15.03
CA ARG A 799 -28.56 7.45 -14.76
C ARG A 799 -29.56 6.86 -13.77
N LYS A 800 -30.30 7.75 -13.12
CA LYS A 800 -31.50 7.40 -12.36
C LYS A 800 -32.73 7.50 -13.26
N GLY A 801 -33.54 6.45 -13.28
CA GLY A 801 -34.74 6.42 -14.12
C GLY A 801 -35.66 5.26 -13.77
N VAL A 802 -36.88 5.30 -14.33
CA VAL A 802 -37.80 4.15 -14.26
C VAL A 802 -37.31 3.09 -15.25
N VAL A 803 -37.01 1.91 -14.74
CA VAL A 803 -36.71 0.74 -15.56
C VAL A 803 -37.92 -0.18 -15.56
N ASN A 804 -38.21 -0.78 -16.71
CA ASN A 804 -39.33 -1.68 -16.90
C ASN A 804 -38.85 -3.02 -17.40
N ILE A 805 -39.57 -4.06 -16.98
CA ILE A 805 -39.36 -5.42 -17.44
C ILE A 805 -39.55 -5.50 -18.96
N VAL A 806 -38.61 -6.13 -19.65
CA VAL A 806 -38.71 -6.42 -21.09
C VAL A 806 -39.32 -7.84 -21.24
N ARG A 807 -40.61 -7.93 -21.64
CA ARG A 807 -41.40 -9.19 -21.80
C ARG A 807 -40.64 -10.23 -22.66
N LYS A 808 -40.72 -11.56 -22.53
CA LYS A 808 -41.11 -12.55 -21.49
C LYS A 808 -39.85 -13.44 -21.32
N HIS A 809 -38.82 -12.95 -20.66
CA HIS A 809 -37.69 -13.82 -20.34
C HIS A 809 -38.20 -15.00 -19.50
N GLU A 810 -37.76 -16.23 -19.79
CA GLU A 810 -38.27 -17.46 -19.16
C GLU A 810 -38.25 -17.40 -17.63
N MET A 811 -37.22 -16.76 -17.07
CA MET A 811 -37.06 -16.47 -15.64
C MET A 811 -38.30 -15.81 -15.00
N PHE A 812 -38.98 -14.91 -15.72
CA PHE A 812 -40.13 -14.19 -15.18
C PHE A 812 -41.41 -15.02 -15.12
N SER A 813 -41.46 -16.16 -15.81
CA SER A 813 -42.59 -17.09 -15.67
C SER A 813 -42.63 -17.74 -14.28
N ALA A 814 -41.47 -17.90 -13.64
CA ALA A 814 -41.33 -18.41 -12.28
C ALA A 814 -41.38 -17.32 -11.20
N CYS A 815 -41.12 -16.05 -11.55
CA CYS A 815 -40.95 -14.94 -10.60
C CYS A 815 -42.03 -13.87 -10.77
N SER A 816 -43.31 -14.25 -10.64
CA SER A 816 -44.46 -13.33 -10.84
C SER A 816 -44.53 -12.16 -9.84
N TRP A 817 -43.77 -12.22 -8.74
CA TRP A 817 -43.67 -11.15 -7.74
C TRP A 817 -42.70 -10.02 -8.11
N LEU A 818 -41.86 -10.18 -9.14
CA LEU A 818 -40.97 -9.10 -9.58
C LEU A 818 -41.79 -7.95 -10.16
N GLN A 819 -41.45 -6.72 -9.78
CA GLN A 819 -42.21 -5.54 -10.21
C GLN A 819 -42.05 -5.31 -11.72
N SER A 820 -43.14 -4.93 -12.39
CA SER A 820 -43.10 -4.63 -13.83
C SER A 820 -42.27 -3.40 -14.17
N GLY A 821 -42.08 -2.49 -13.21
CA GLY A 821 -41.13 -1.41 -13.31
C GLY A 821 -40.98 -0.64 -12.00
N PHE A 822 -39.79 -0.07 -11.79
CA PHE A 822 -39.43 0.68 -10.59
C PHE A 822 -38.32 1.68 -10.91
N THR A 823 -38.07 2.61 -9.99
CA THR A 823 -37.00 3.60 -10.18
C THR A 823 -35.72 3.07 -9.56
N MET A 824 -34.64 3.02 -10.34
CA MET A 824 -33.30 2.71 -9.85
C MET A 824 -32.28 3.74 -10.32
N HIS A 825 -31.20 3.89 -9.57
CA HIS A 825 -29.98 4.50 -10.10
C HIS A 825 -29.05 3.40 -10.58
N ALA A 826 -28.74 3.37 -11.88
CA ALA A 826 -27.95 2.27 -12.43
C ALA A 826 -26.85 2.72 -13.38
N ALA A 827 -25.76 1.96 -13.36
CA ALA A 827 -24.85 1.82 -14.48
C ALA A 827 -25.51 0.87 -15.50
N HIS A 828 -25.91 1.40 -16.66
CA HIS A 828 -26.44 0.58 -17.74
C HIS A 828 -25.30 -0.06 -18.51
N LEU A 829 -25.54 -1.22 -19.11
CA LEU A 829 -24.67 -1.74 -20.16
C LEU A 829 -25.43 -1.73 -21.49
N LYS A 830 -24.73 -1.33 -22.55
CA LYS A 830 -25.16 -1.60 -23.92
C LYS A 830 -24.91 -3.06 -24.22
N PHE A 831 -25.77 -3.65 -25.03
CA PHE A 831 -25.72 -5.07 -25.34
C PHE A 831 -26.04 -5.30 -26.82
N ALA A 832 -25.52 -6.40 -27.36
CA ALA A 832 -25.75 -6.77 -28.76
C ALA A 832 -27.03 -7.60 -28.97
N ASP A 833 -27.51 -8.29 -27.93
CA ASP A 833 -28.67 -9.19 -28.00
C ASP A 833 -29.81 -8.71 -27.11
N GLN A 834 -30.94 -8.34 -27.73
CA GLN A 834 -32.13 -7.88 -27.01
C GLN A 834 -32.72 -8.93 -26.06
N ASN A 835 -32.44 -10.22 -26.27
CA ASN A 835 -32.88 -11.27 -25.35
C ASN A 835 -32.11 -11.24 -24.03
N SER A 836 -30.96 -10.56 -23.97
CA SER A 836 -30.21 -10.41 -22.73
C SER A 836 -30.87 -9.43 -21.75
N ALA A 837 -31.68 -8.50 -22.24
CA ALA A 837 -32.22 -7.43 -21.42
C ALA A 837 -33.38 -7.90 -20.54
N LEU A 838 -33.26 -7.68 -19.24
CA LEU A 838 -34.34 -7.94 -18.27
C LEU A 838 -35.08 -6.66 -17.90
N TYR A 839 -34.34 -5.57 -17.61
CA TYR A 839 -34.91 -4.26 -17.29
C TYR A 839 -34.23 -3.14 -18.08
N CYS A 840 -35.03 -2.39 -18.85
CA CYS A 840 -34.57 -1.27 -19.67
C CYS A 840 -35.23 0.04 -19.24
N GLY A 841 -34.55 1.16 -19.49
CA GLY A 841 -35.16 2.49 -19.39
C GLY A 841 -36.22 2.69 -20.48
N ASN A 842 -37.21 3.55 -20.22
CA ASN A 842 -38.27 3.88 -21.19
C ASN A 842 -37.78 4.53 -22.48
N ASP A 843 -36.61 5.15 -22.42
CA ASP A 843 -36.04 6.06 -23.40
C ASP A 843 -34.97 5.40 -24.30
N ASN A 844 -34.46 4.22 -23.93
CA ASN A 844 -33.41 3.56 -24.70
C ASN A 844 -33.50 2.03 -24.60
N THR A 845 -33.82 1.39 -25.73
CA THR A 845 -33.89 -0.08 -25.84
C THR A 845 -32.55 -0.75 -26.10
N ASN A 846 -31.47 0.02 -26.33
CA ASN A 846 -30.14 -0.51 -26.67
C ASN A 846 -29.20 -0.60 -25.47
N GLU A 847 -29.70 -0.28 -24.27
CA GLU A 847 -28.98 -0.45 -23.01
C GLU A 847 -29.95 -0.87 -21.92
N ALA A 848 -29.47 -1.65 -20.95
CA ALA A 848 -30.28 -2.21 -19.89
C ALA A 848 -29.56 -2.04 -18.56
N ALA A 849 -30.35 -1.80 -17.53
CA ALA A 849 -29.85 -1.76 -16.16
C ALA A 849 -29.72 -3.16 -15.56
N VAL A 850 -30.49 -4.12 -16.08
CA VAL A 850 -30.41 -5.52 -15.67
C VAL A 850 -30.35 -6.40 -16.91
N LEU A 851 -29.33 -7.27 -16.96
CA LEU A 851 -29.05 -8.18 -18.06
C LEU A 851 -28.89 -9.61 -17.55
N ARG A 852 -29.36 -10.59 -18.31
CA ARG A 852 -29.05 -12.01 -18.13
C ARG A 852 -28.87 -12.63 -19.51
N THR A 853 -27.73 -13.25 -19.76
CA THR A 853 -27.48 -14.00 -21.00
C THR A 853 -27.08 -15.43 -20.70
N ARG A 854 -27.42 -16.33 -21.61
CA ARG A 854 -26.89 -17.70 -21.58
C ARG A 854 -25.37 -17.66 -21.80
N TYR A 855 -24.64 -18.46 -21.04
CA TYR A 855 -23.19 -18.50 -21.08
C TYR A 855 -22.70 -19.95 -20.90
N GLY A 856 -22.50 -20.65 -22.02
CA GLY A 856 -22.35 -22.10 -21.99
C GLY A 856 -23.67 -22.79 -21.63
N GLN A 857 -23.64 -23.68 -20.64
CA GLN A 857 -24.83 -24.32 -20.10
C GLN A 857 -25.53 -23.49 -19.03
N GLY A 858 -24.83 -22.54 -18.39
CA GLY A 858 -25.37 -21.69 -17.35
C GLY A 858 -25.66 -20.27 -17.81
N TYR A 859 -25.60 -19.32 -16.88
CA TYR A 859 -26.00 -17.93 -17.11
C TYR A 859 -25.00 -16.94 -16.50
N VAL A 860 -24.84 -15.80 -17.17
CA VAL A 860 -24.18 -14.61 -16.62
C VAL A 860 -25.21 -13.49 -16.53
N GLY A 861 -25.33 -12.92 -15.34
CA GLY A 861 -26.21 -11.81 -15.02
C GLY A 861 -25.44 -10.55 -14.64
N TYR A 862 -26.06 -9.40 -14.87
CA TYR A 862 -25.59 -8.10 -14.41
C TYR A 862 -26.75 -7.28 -13.83
N VAL A 863 -26.54 -6.70 -12.65
CA VAL A 863 -27.47 -5.80 -11.96
C VAL A 863 -26.75 -4.47 -11.75
N GLY A 864 -27.11 -3.47 -12.53
CA GLY A 864 -26.46 -2.16 -12.58
C GLY A 864 -26.73 -1.24 -11.39
N ASP A 865 -27.57 -1.66 -10.44
CA ASP A 865 -28.00 -0.83 -9.32
C ASP A 865 -26.85 -0.49 -8.35
N ILE A 866 -26.65 0.81 -8.16
CA ILE A 866 -25.60 1.37 -7.29
C ILE A 866 -26.05 1.65 -5.85
N HIS A 867 -27.35 1.68 -5.54
CA HIS A 867 -27.88 2.01 -4.20
C HIS A 867 -28.54 0.84 -3.49
N GLY A 868 -28.96 -0.20 -4.21
CA GLY A 868 -29.45 -1.44 -3.60
C GLY A 868 -30.92 -1.33 -3.28
N GLU A 869 -31.67 -0.80 -4.22
CA GLU A 869 -33.12 -0.74 -4.13
C GLU A 869 -33.68 -2.15 -3.90
N GLN A 870 -34.77 -2.23 -3.13
CA GLN A 870 -35.36 -3.50 -2.72
C GLN A 870 -35.69 -4.39 -3.93
N GLU A 871 -36.22 -3.80 -5.00
CA GLU A 871 -36.53 -4.51 -6.22
C GLU A 871 -35.28 -5.10 -6.89
N SER A 872 -34.14 -4.41 -6.85
CA SER A 872 -32.85 -4.93 -7.34
C SER A 872 -32.33 -6.09 -6.49
N VAL A 873 -32.57 -6.06 -5.17
CA VAL A 873 -32.28 -7.19 -4.27
C VAL A 873 -33.10 -8.42 -4.69
N GLU A 874 -34.40 -8.26 -4.89
CA GLU A 874 -35.28 -9.34 -5.31
C GLU A 874 -34.92 -9.87 -6.71
N ILE A 875 -34.48 -9.00 -7.63
CA ILE A 875 -33.95 -9.39 -8.94
C ILE A 875 -32.66 -10.19 -8.78
N THR A 876 -31.73 -9.77 -7.92
CA THR A 876 -30.47 -10.48 -7.69
C THR A 876 -30.71 -11.88 -7.15
N LEU A 877 -31.62 -12.03 -6.17
CA LEU A 877 -32.02 -13.32 -5.63
C LEU A 877 -32.67 -14.21 -6.70
N ALA A 878 -33.59 -13.66 -7.49
CA ALA A 878 -34.23 -14.38 -8.58
C ALA A 878 -33.23 -14.83 -9.66
N MET A 879 -32.22 -14.01 -9.97
CA MET A 879 -31.17 -14.37 -10.93
C MET A 879 -30.25 -15.46 -10.39
N LEU A 880 -30.01 -15.52 -9.08
CA LEU A 880 -29.25 -16.59 -8.42
C LEU A 880 -30.08 -17.87 -8.19
N ASP A 881 -31.29 -17.93 -8.74
CA ASP A 881 -32.25 -19.02 -8.56
C ASP A 881 -32.58 -19.31 -7.07
N VAL A 882 -32.42 -18.30 -6.20
CA VAL A 882 -32.89 -18.30 -4.81
C VAL A 882 -34.37 -17.90 -4.84
N ILE A 883 -35.25 -18.89 -5.08
CA ILE A 883 -36.68 -18.65 -5.27
C ILE A 883 -37.35 -18.38 -3.92
N VAL A 884 -37.69 -17.12 -3.67
CA VAL A 884 -38.41 -16.68 -2.47
C VAL A 884 -39.77 -16.08 -2.86
N GLY A 885 -40.82 -16.33 -2.08
CA GLY A 885 -42.05 -15.54 -2.17
C GLY A 885 -41.82 -14.05 -1.82
N PRO A 886 -42.76 -13.15 -2.16
CA PRO A 886 -42.61 -11.71 -1.94
C PRO A 886 -42.43 -11.34 -0.46
N LEU A 887 -41.62 -10.31 -0.19
CA LEU A 887 -41.48 -9.70 1.15
C LEU A 887 -42.82 -9.12 1.65
N PRO A 888 -43.23 -9.39 2.91
CA PRO A 888 -44.31 -8.64 3.56
C PRO A 888 -43.90 -7.16 3.71
N ARG A 889 -44.73 -6.22 3.21
CA ARG A 889 -44.47 -4.77 3.25
C ARG A 889 -44.28 -4.15 4.66
N GLN A 890 -44.48 -4.90 5.74
CA GLN A 890 -44.51 -4.36 7.12
C GLN A 890 -43.15 -4.30 7.85
N GLU A 891 -42.08 -4.96 7.38
CA GLU A 891 -40.79 -5.00 8.11
C GLU A 891 -39.94 -3.71 8.01
N PHE A 892 -40.36 -2.71 7.22
CA PHE A 892 -39.54 -1.54 6.90
C PHE A 892 -39.44 -0.47 8.00
N ALA A 893 -40.32 -0.50 9.02
CA ALA A 893 -40.37 0.56 10.03
C ALA A 893 -39.29 0.46 11.11
N ILE A 894 -38.57 -0.66 11.22
CA ILE A 894 -37.71 -0.94 12.38
C ILE A 894 -36.21 -0.76 12.08
N GLY A 895 -35.77 -0.90 10.82
CA GLY A 895 -34.35 -0.86 10.46
C GLY A 895 -33.70 0.53 10.45
N TYR A 896 -34.45 1.59 10.11
CA TYR A 896 -33.91 2.95 10.01
C TYR A 896 -33.94 3.74 11.34
N ALA A 897 -34.54 3.20 12.40
CA ALA A 897 -34.68 3.90 13.69
C ALA A 897 -33.57 3.56 14.71
N VAL A 898 -32.66 2.62 14.42
CA VAL A 898 -31.66 2.13 15.40
C VAL A 898 -30.23 2.63 15.11
N VAL A 899 -30.04 3.44 14.08
CA VAL A 899 -28.80 4.20 13.87
C VAL A 899 -29.17 5.67 13.65
N GLY A 900 -29.52 6.34 14.74
CA GLY A 900 -29.82 7.77 14.80
C GLY A 900 -29.30 8.35 16.10
#